data_AF-A0A927YQK3-F1
#
_entry.id   AF-A0A927YQK3-F1
#
_cell.length_a   1.000
_cell.length_b   1.000
_cell.length_c   1.000
_cell.angle_alpha   90.00
_cell.angle_beta   90.00
_cell.angle_gamma   90.00
#
_symmetry.space_group_name_H-M   'P 1'
#
loop_
_entity.id
_entity.type
_entity.pdbx_description
1 polymer ?
#
loop_
_entity_poly.entity_id
_entity_poly.type
_entity_poly.pdbx_seq_one_letter_code
_entity_poly.pdbx_strand_id
1 'polypeptide(L)'
;MGIFRVLHLSDIHIGDTYMESRDIAYRIISDIESENISGIQCVIVTGDIFEGCCGFSENIVSEAVEFFNIIFEELRVSAQIEKTDFLFVPGNHDIMREEENSLRWRKYRDFLNKFYGLIPDFYDYNDFSILKIYNDNRMAFVGFNSCGLKEEAVFDEKLHKDIDKMDDSNFNEYEFTKKDLLKFIEMQKKNKSFVDFGEITPKQILRVKRELNRYDDYNIIAFFHHHFYLFPEVYSKYGDSSLIRNYTNIIQQLQQAHVKTVLHGHKHFDLERPLITDSYYENTKNVINIIAGGSVGTNRVAKHTFNIIDFYDKDSDVELVQRKFVYNNDQLEPIIVRQIPPNVDGSNSSIRLLNVLKLNDPDLFSLYMDAIDKINIVADDYNNMLKWLESVFVGFDEIHKIFETNSLCVFFLLYAMNYRILRVKQILGKESIDESYYEILDDLLLNSISDIGLDKNQYLKIFEQSDLNKLKEVCDGIFDKIQNKKTKYYFSFSMIGIFITDIYLMLRYYAGSFYNRYIKYKVNINLDETEFHQNVPVQKIMIHSDADRRSAFIDLRCNSATAHKLAVLFVKEFELIISKFEDYFKTVGLKLYYLTPKIEKNNMQNTIDNYNFEAYIPTLIPLLTGDNIYARKEVFARELIQNSIDAIAVRASSDRDFDQTIYITLGESKGRKIFRIKDFGTGMDRFKIERYFTSIGRSFYSGDEYRDLEIDYKPISNFGIGFLSAFMICREIDVKTRYYLDEKEGLRLHIPNYDGCFFIEKDDSLDIGTEITLYIDKKISHDIQLEKIIEYICNTMKDISYNIFIKNEIAKKEILIESKTIRNTISSKDLLFVPFLDSGKIVEQVSIEKTIRTRDFVKEYPYGLLIDVTGNNYSGAILNSGIKLYDTDVEDVWHMLFDIDGQRLRIFNNFFIFNFPSNYLNIDVSREKIASLTEVVTRSDFKIKLMNEISRQINEYINLCKINETDNVAINLHSLIMALVQICKQNSELAHLRGSLMSMRYVLYIRFNESRIDLIVSRPGDKPADAVAYTQNNYSKCYDAFRNFILLNSNEDDKEILSLKEEYLHKVLPDVHELVRRRVVYIGDDFDEYYYHYKYSSREKFHFEMMEYLHKVLKSKDHNIVYAFLVLSVFLINRKGEKNNPIITENILAMLLEENTVFEVENGKCAVSIGYDDIKKVIKRLK
;
A
#
# COMPACT_ATOMS: atom_id res chain seq x y z
N MET A 1 -44.69 1.60 26.12
CA MET A 1 -43.44 1.50 25.34
C MET A 1 -42.72 0.26 25.86
N GLY A 2 -42.55 -0.76 25.01
CA GLY A 2 -41.87 -1.99 25.42
C GLY A 2 -40.38 -1.71 25.55
N ILE A 3 -39.85 -1.88 26.76
CA ILE A 3 -38.41 -1.87 27.01
C ILE A 3 -37.99 -3.33 27.08
N PHE A 4 -36.95 -3.72 26.34
CA PHE A 4 -36.29 -5.01 26.48
C PHE A 4 -34.97 -4.83 27.20
N ARG A 5 -34.90 -5.26 28.46
CA ARG A 5 -33.77 -5.01 29.34
C ARG A 5 -32.79 -6.18 29.38
N VAL A 6 -31.52 -5.89 29.11
CA VAL A 6 -30.43 -6.87 29.05
C VAL A 6 -29.36 -6.57 30.10
N LEU A 7 -28.95 -7.60 30.85
CA LEU A 7 -27.74 -7.56 31.67
C LEU A 7 -26.57 -8.10 30.85
N HIS A 8 -25.52 -7.31 30.64
CA HIS A 8 -24.35 -7.69 29.85
C HIS A 8 -23.11 -7.82 30.75
N LEU A 9 -22.56 -9.04 30.78
CA LEU A 9 -21.39 -9.45 31.57
C LEU A 9 -20.27 -9.94 30.65
N SER A 10 -19.02 -9.74 31.06
CA SER A 10 -17.82 -10.22 30.34
C SER A 10 -16.64 -10.39 31.28
N ASP A 11 -15.66 -11.22 30.90
CA ASP A 11 -14.36 -11.35 31.55
C ASP A 11 -14.51 -11.60 33.07
N ILE A 12 -15.16 -12.72 33.41
CA ILE A 12 -15.53 -13.09 34.78
C ILE A 12 -14.36 -13.81 35.48
N HIS A 13 -13.62 -14.68 34.78
CA HIS A 13 -12.42 -15.36 35.30
C HIS A 13 -12.62 -16.18 36.59
N ILE A 14 -13.70 -16.96 36.65
CA ILE A 14 -13.99 -17.86 37.78
C ILE A 14 -12.82 -18.83 37.98
N GLY A 15 -12.32 -18.87 39.22
CA GLY A 15 -11.08 -19.53 39.62
C GLY A 15 -9.94 -18.58 40.01
N ASP A 16 -9.97 -17.31 39.58
CA ASP A 16 -9.02 -16.27 39.99
C ASP A 16 -9.67 -14.87 40.01
N THR A 17 -10.78 -14.79 40.74
CA THR A 17 -11.55 -13.55 40.89
C THR A 17 -10.98 -12.66 42.01
N TYR A 18 -11.23 -11.34 41.94
CA TYR A 18 -10.76 -10.40 42.99
C TYR A 18 -11.46 -10.57 44.34
N MET A 19 -12.61 -11.27 44.37
CA MET A 19 -13.31 -11.73 45.57
C MET A 19 -14.06 -13.04 45.26
N GLU A 20 -14.67 -13.68 46.25
CA GLU A 20 -15.43 -14.92 46.04
C GLU A 20 -16.49 -14.75 44.95
N SER A 21 -16.54 -15.67 43.99
CA SER A 21 -17.42 -15.57 42.82
C SER A 21 -18.89 -15.34 43.21
N ARG A 22 -19.36 -16.03 44.25
CA ARG A 22 -20.71 -15.85 44.80
C ARG A 22 -20.96 -14.42 45.29
N ASP A 23 -19.98 -13.79 45.93
CA ASP A 23 -20.10 -12.42 46.45
C ASP A 23 -20.19 -11.41 45.29
N ILE A 24 -19.46 -11.65 44.19
CA ILE A 24 -19.59 -10.85 42.96
C ILE A 24 -21.01 -10.96 42.40
N ALA A 25 -21.57 -12.18 42.33
CA ALA A 25 -22.93 -12.39 41.85
C ALA A 25 -23.97 -11.64 42.71
N TYR A 26 -23.90 -11.77 44.04
CA TYR A 26 -24.78 -11.04 44.95
C TYR A 26 -24.59 -9.53 44.87
N ARG A 27 -23.36 -9.05 44.65
CA ARG A 27 -23.09 -7.62 44.53
C ARG A 27 -23.72 -7.02 43.28
N ILE A 28 -23.60 -7.70 42.13
CA ILE A 28 -24.26 -7.29 40.88
C ILE A 28 -25.77 -7.17 41.12
N ILE A 29 -26.39 -8.18 41.74
CA ILE A 29 -27.83 -8.15 42.05
C ILE A 29 -28.17 -7.02 43.03
N SER A 30 -27.45 -6.89 44.13
CA SER A 30 -27.70 -5.86 45.15
C SER A 30 -27.62 -4.45 44.58
N ASP A 31 -26.70 -4.18 43.66
CA ASP A 31 -26.55 -2.86 43.04
C ASP A 31 -27.59 -2.61 41.92
N ILE A 32 -28.06 -3.67 41.25
CA ILE A 32 -29.22 -3.59 40.35
C ILE A 32 -30.49 -3.23 41.15
N GLU A 33 -30.68 -3.85 42.32
CA GLU A 33 -31.82 -3.61 43.20
C GLU A 33 -31.79 -2.23 43.86
N SER A 34 -30.62 -1.77 44.33
CA SER A 34 -30.48 -0.46 44.99
C SER A 34 -30.83 0.69 44.05
N GLU A 35 -30.58 0.53 42.76
CA GLU A 35 -30.93 1.47 41.69
C GLU A 35 -32.36 1.30 41.16
N ASN A 36 -33.16 0.43 41.81
CA ASN A 36 -34.54 0.10 41.43
C ASN A 36 -34.68 -0.41 39.98
N ILE A 37 -33.67 -1.10 39.47
CA ILE A 37 -33.65 -1.63 38.11
C ILE A 37 -34.25 -3.04 38.10
N SER A 38 -35.56 -3.13 37.84
CA SER A 38 -36.30 -4.40 37.77
C SER A 38 -36.55 -4.87 36.33
N GLY A 39 -36.97 -6.13 36.13
CA GLY A 39 -37.43 -6.60 34.81
C GLY A 39 -36.32 -6.88 33.80
N ILE A 40 -35.16 -7.40 34.24
CA ILE A 40 -34.15 -7.95 33.32
C ILE A 40 -34.76 -9.17 32.61
N GLN A 41 -34.76 -9.15 31.29
CA GLN A 41 -35.39 -10.19 30.46
C GLN A 41 -34.36 -11.12 29.81
N CYS A 42 -33.10 -10.70 29.72
CA CYS A 42 -32.03 -11.49 29.12
C CYS A 42 -30.70 -11.19 29.80
N VAL A 43 -29.86 -12.20 29.98
CA VAL A 43 -28.47 -12.06 30.44
C VAL A 43 -27.54 -12.48 29.30
N ILE A 44 -26.64 -11.59 28.86
CA ILE A 44 -25.67 -11.88 27.81
C ILE A 44 -24.27 -11.93 28.41
N VAL A 45 -23.54 -12.99 28.11
CA VAL A 45 -22.17 -13.21 28.60
C VAL A 45 -21.21 -13.34 27.42
N THR A 46 -20.33 -12.36 27.25
CA THR A 46 -19.38 -12.28 26.13
C THR A 46 -18.02 -12.91 26.45
N GLY A 47 -18.01 -14.15 26.94
CA GLY A 47 -16.81 -14.97 27.10
C GLY A 47 -15.94 -14.69 28.34
N ASP A 48 -14.91 -15.52 28.50
CA ASP A 48 -13.96 -15.56 29.62
C ASP A 48 -14.68 -15.78 30.96
N ILE A 49 -15.49 -16.85 30.99
CA ILE A 49 -16.18 -17.32 32.19
C ILE A 49 -15.16 -17.90 33.18
N PHE A 50 -14.22 -18.70 32.69
CA PHE A 50 -13.21 -19.38 33.49
C PHE A 50 -11.87 -18.64 33.48
N GLU A 51 -11.04 -18.87 34.50
CA GLU A 51 -9.62 -18.55 34.39
C GLU A 51 -8.91 -19.50 33.40
N GLY A 52 -7.87 -19.02 32.71
CA GLY A 52 -7.20 -19.77 31.64
C GLY A 52 -6.20 -20.78 32.18
N CYS A 53 -5.67 -20.52 33.37
CA CYS A 53 -4.67 -21.37 34.04
C CYS A 53 -5.30 -22.54 34.81
N CYS A 54 -6.60 -22.50 35.10
CA CYS A 54 -7.27 -23.60 35.78
C CYS A 54 -7.60 -24.71 34.76
N GLY A 55 -6.97 -25.88 34.92
CA GLY A 55 -7.30 -27.08 34.15
C GLY A 55 -8.76 -27.51 34.36
N PHE A 56 -9.21 -28.58 33.67
CA PHE A 56 -10.56 -29.11 33.86
C PHE A 56 -10.69 -29.73 35.27
N SER A 57 -11.52 -29.11 36.12
CA SER A 57 -11.97 -29.69 37.38
C SER A 57 -13.49 -29.58 37.48
N GLU A 58 -14.15 -30.60 38.03
CA GLU A 58 -15.61 -30.50 38.23
C GLU A 58 -15.99 -29.38 39.21
N ASN A 59 -15.10 -29.05 40.14
CA ASN A 59 -15.31 -27.99 41.14
C ASN A 59 -15.45 -26.62 40.48
N ILE A 60 -14.55 -26.25 39.56
CA ILE A 60 -14.60 -24.91 38.93
C ILE A 60 -15.78 -24.73 37.99
N VAL A 61 -16.18 -25.80 37.29
CA VAL A 61 -17.41 -25.80 36.48
C VAL A 61 -18.63 -25.65 37.38
N SER A 62 -18.65 -26.33 38.53
CA SER A 62 -19.74 -26.23 39.49
C SER A 62 -19.83 -24.83 40.11
N GLU A 63 -18.69 -24.21 40.41
CA GLU A 63 -18.62 -22.82 40.88
C GLU A 63 -19.15 -21.84 39.83
N ALA A 64 -18.79 -21.99 38.55
CA ALA A 64 -19.32 -21.16 37.48
C ALA A 64 -20.83 -21.36 37.28
N VAL A 65 -21.32 -22.59 37.35
CA VAL A 65 -22.76 -22.89 37.31
C VAL A 65 -23.46 -22.24 38.50
N GLU A 66 -22.85 -22.27 39.68
CA GLU A 66 -23.40 -21.66 40.87
C GLU A 66 -23.45 -20.13 40.78
N PHE A 67 -22.40 -19.48 40.27
CA PHE A 67 -22.36 -18.03 40.01
C PHE A 67 -23.59 -17.58 39.20
N PHE A 68 -23.86 -18.25 38.07
CA PHE A 68 -25.01 -17.90 37.23
C PHE A 68 -26.34 -18.38 37.80
N ASN A 69 -26.37 -19.47 38.58
CA ASN A 69 -27.58 -19.88 39.29
C ASN A 69 -27.98 -18.85 40.35
N ILE A 70 -27.03 -18.23 41.05
CA ILE A 70 -27.33 -17.13 42.00
C ILE A 70 -27.99 -15.98 41.25
N ILE A 71 -27.38 -15.51 40.15
CA ILE A 71 -27.97 -14.44 39.32
C ILE A 71 -29.36 -14.85 38.80
N PHE A 72 -29.52 -16.10 38.35
CA PHE A 72 -30.80 -16.61 37.87
C PHE A 72 -31.89 -16.61 38.96
N GLU A 73 -31.62 -17.20 40.12
CA GLU A 73 -32.61 -17.32 41.19
C GLU A 73 -33.01 -15.94 41.71
N GLU A 74 -32.06 -15.02 41.90
CA GLU A 74 -32.36 -13.66 42.35
C GLU A 74 -33.16 -12.85 41.29
N LEU A 75 -32.78 -12.91 40.01
CA LEU A 75 -33.53 -12.23 38.95
C LEU A 75 -34.94 -12.82 38.77
N ARG A 76 -35.13 -14.12 39.01
CA ARG A 76 -36.44 -14.78 38.89
C ARG A 76 -37.44 -14.32 39.96
N VAL A 77 -36.97 -13.77 41.08
CA VAL A 77 -37.84 -13.15 42.09
C VAL A 77 -38.51 -11.89 41.53
N SER A 78 -37.81 -11.12 40.69
CA SER A 78 -38.24 -9.81 40.19
C SER A 78 -38.67 -9.79 38.72
N ALA A 79 -38.41 -10.84 37.95
CA ALA A 79 -38.73 -10.95 36.53
C ALA A 79 -39.12 -12.39 36.10
N GLN A 80 -39.90 -12.51 35.04
CA GLN A 80 -40.17 -13.80 34.38
C GLN A 80 -38.99 -14.16 33.47
N ILE A 81 -37.87 -14.58 34.06
CA ILE A 81 -36.68 -15.05 33.35
C ILE A 81 -36.55 -16.56 33.48
N GLU A 82 -36.21 -17.24 32.38
CA GLU A 82 -35.90 -18.66 32.36
C GLU A 82 -34.42 -18.88 32.05
N LYS A 83 -33.89 -20.07 32.35
CA LYS A 83 -32.47 -20.36 32.08
C LYS A 83 -32.11 -20.18 30.61
N THR A 84 -33.06 -20.39 29.70
CA THR A 84 -32.91 -20.19 28.25
C THR A 84 -32.71 -18.73 27.82
N ASP A 85 -32.83 -17.78 28.75
CA ASP A 85 -32.66 -16.35 28.49
C ASP A 85 -31.27 -15.84 28.93
N PHE A 86 -30.44 -16.74 29.46
CA PHE A 86 -29.01 -16.55 29.59
C PHE A 86 -28.37 -16.97 28.26
N LEU A 87 -27.56 -16.11 27.65
CA LEU A 87 -26.92 -16.37 26.37
C LEU A 87 -25.40 -16.24 26.54
N PHE A 88 -24.68 -17.35 26.38
CA PHE A 88 -23.23 -17.44 26.58
C PHE A 88 -22.51 -17.67 25.26
N VAL A 89 -21.53 -16.84 24.94
CA VAL A 89 -20.50 -17.15 23.92
C VAL A 89 -19.18 -17.44 24.63
N PRO A 90 -18.34 -18.33 24.11
CA PRO A 90 -17.06 -18.65 24.74
C PRO A 90 -16.03 -17.53 24.54
N GLY A 91 -15.15 -17.36 25.52
CA GLY A 91 -13.91 -16.59 25.42
C GLY A 91 -12.67 -17.47 25.32
N ASN A 92 -11.50 -16.84 25.20
CA ASN A 92 -10.24 -17.54 24.98
C ASN A 92 -9.72 -18.27 26.22
N HIS A 93 -10.23 -17.95 27.40
CA HIS A 93 -9.97 -18.69 28.64
C HIS A 93 -10.91 -19.89 28.83
N ASP A 94 -12.00 -19.97 28.07
CA ASP A 94 -13.00 -21.04 28.18
C ASP A 94 -12.59 -22.30 27.40
N ILE A 95 -11.71 -22.15 26.41
CA ILE A 95 -11.08 -23.24 25.65
C ILE A 95 -9.87 -23.82 26.39
N MET A 96 -9.78 -25.15 26.45
CA MET A 96 -8.63 -25.87 27.01
C MET A 96 -7.53 -25.99 25.96
N ARG A 97 -6.28 -25.69 26.35
CA ARG A 97 -5.08 -25.75 25.50
C ARG A 97 -4.54 -27.18 25.35
N GLU A 98 -5.39 -28.07 24.86
CA GLU A 98 -5.10 -29.49 24.66
C GLU A 98 -4.76 -29.81 23.20
N GLU A 99 -3.93 -30.85 22.96
CA GLU A 99 -3.60 -31.31 21.61
C GLU A 99 -4.83 -31.93 20.92
N GLU A 100 -5.66 -32.68 21.65
CA GLU A 100 -6.85 -33.34 21.10
C GLU A 100 -8.02 -32.36 20.96
N ASN A 101 -8.49 -32.13 19.73
CA ASN A 101 -9.55 -31.17 19.42
C ASN A 101 -10.89 -31.46 20.15
N SER A 102 -11.19 -32.73 20.42
CA SER A 102 -12.39 -33.17 21.15
C SER A 102 -12.41 -32.71 22.61
N LEU A 103 -11.22 -32.53 23.22
CA LEU A 103 -11.04 -32.15 24.62
C LEU A 103 -11.00 -30.64 24.83
N ARG A 104 -10.64 -29.86 23.79
CA ARG A 104 -10.50 -28.39 23.86
C ARG A 104 -11.75 -27.69 24.41
N TRP A 105 -12.93 -28.14 24.01
CA TRP A 105 -14.19 -27.53 24.42
C TRP A 105 -14.91 -28.26 25.56
N ARG A 106 -14.25 -29.25 26.19
CA ARG A 106 -14.85 -30.07 27.23
C ARG A 106 -15.31 -29.22 28.42
N LYS A 107 -14.47 -28.31 28.91
CA LYS A 107 -14.77 -27.40 30.02
C LYS A 107 -16.05 -26.59 29.77
N TYR A 108 -16.11 -25.93 28.62
CA TYR A 108 -17.26 -25.11 28.22
C TYR A 108 -18.54 -25.93 27.96
N ARG A 109 -18.43 -27.09 27.31
CA ARG A 109 -19.58 -28.01 27.11
C ARG A 109 -20.16 -28.51 28.42
N ASP A 110 -19.31 -28.88 29.37
CA ASP A 110 -19.73 -29.39 30.67
C ASP A 110 -20.48 -28.31 31.47
N PHE A 111 -20.00 -27.06 31.37
CA PHE A 111 -20.69 -25.88 31.91
C PHE A 111 -22.08 -25.69 31.30
N LEU A 112 -22.21 -25.63 29.97
CA LEU A 112 -23.51 -25.45 29.32
C LEU A 112 -24.48 -26.58 29.69
N ASN A 113 -24.02 -27.83 29.67
CA ASN A 113 -24.84 -28.98 30.05
C ASN A 113 -25.31 -28.91 31.51
N LYS A 114 -24.44 -28.53 32.45
CA LYS A 114 -24.81 -28.42 33.87
C LYS A 114 -25.71 -27.23 34.15
N PHE A 115 -25.51 -26.10 33.47
CA PHE A 115 -26.33 -24.91 33.65
C PHE A 115 -27.75 -25.12 33.08
N TYR A 116 -27.88 -25.53 31.81
CA TYR A 116 -29.17 -25.70 31.14
C TYR A 116 -29.86 -27.05 31.42
N GLY A 117 -29.10 -28.08 31.77
CA GLY A 117 -29.57 -29.47 31.79
C GLY A 117 -29.65 -30.10 30.40
N LEU A 118 -30.41 -29.48 29.50
CA LEU A 118 -30.46 -29.77 28.07
C LEU A 118 -30.08 -28.52 27.29
N ILE A 119 -29.03 -28.58 26.47
CA ILE A 119 -28.59 -27.43 25.67
C ILE A 119 -29.75 -27.01 24.74
N PRO A 120 -30.17 -25.73 24.79
CA PRO A 120 -31.29 -25.26 23.99
C PRO A 120 -31.04 -25.36 22.48
N ASP A 121 -32.11 -25.60 21.70
CA ASP A 121 -32.04 -25.77 20.23
C ASP A 121 -31.52 -24.54 19.48
N PHE A 122 -31.46 -23.37 20.13
CA PHE A 122 -30.90 -22.16 19.54
C PHE A 122 -29.36 -22.13 19.50
N TYR A 123 -28.68 -23.08 20.16
CA TYR A 123 -27.23 -23.25 20.11
C TYR A 123 -26.80 -24.23 18.99
N ASP A 124 -25.77 -23.89 18.22
CA ASP A 124 -25.04 -24.92 17.46
C ASP A 124 -24.12 -25.71 18.38
N TYR A 125 -24.30 -27.03 18.44
CA TYR A 125 -23.42 -27.89 19.23
C TYR A 125 -21.99 -28.02 18.65
N ASN A 126 -21.81 -27.72 17.36
CA ASN A 126 -20.51 -27.88 16.68
C ASN A 126 -19.61 -26.66 16.85
N ASP A 127 -20.18 -25.46 16.82
CA ASP A 127 -19.41 -24.20 16.81
C ASP A 127 -19.80 -23.21 17.91
N PHE A 128 -20.81 -23.51 18.73
CA PHE A 128 -21.30 -22.68 19.84
C PHE A 128 -21.88 -21.32 19.42
N SER A 129 -22.23 -21.15 18.15
CA SER A 129 -23.02 -19.99 17.71
C SER A 129 -24.48 -20.07 18.21
N ILE A 130 -25.10 -18.91 18.37
CA ILE A 130 -26.45 -18.75 18.94
C ILE A 130 -27.34 -17.95 17.99
N LEU A 131 -28.60 -18.35 17.86
CA LEU A 131 -29.66 -17.53 17.29
C LEU A 131 -30.94 -17.66 18.11
N LYS A 132 -31.21 -16.69 18.99
CA LYS A 132 -32.39 -16.65 19.87
C LYS A 132 -33.32 -15.52 19.43
N ILE A 133 -34.61 -15.83 19.28
CA ILE A 133 -35.65 -14.88 18.87
C ILE A 133 -36.69 -14.73 19.98
N TYR A 134 -37.03 -13.49 20.31
CA TYR A 134 -38.14 -13.13 21.21
C TYR A 134 -39.22 -12.43 20.37
N ASN A 135 -40.18 -13.22 19.88
CA ASN A 135 -41.22 -12.73 18.96
C ASN A 135 -42.09 -11.64 19.60
N ASP A 136 -42.46 -11.79 20.86
CA ASP A 136 -43.35 -10.87 21.57
C ASP A 136 -42.75 -9.46 21.73
N ASN A 137 -41.43 -9.38 21.81
CA ASN A 137 -40.67 -8.13 21.94
C ASN A 137 -40.01 -7.68 20.64
N ARG A 138 -40.16 -8.45 19.54
CA ARG A 138 -39.47 -8.22 18.25
C ARG A 138 -37.95 -8.06 18.41
N MET A 139 -37.32 -8.91 19.22
CA MET A 139 -35.87 -8.92 19.45
C MET A 139 -35.24 -10.18 18.88
N ALA A 140 -34.07 -10.04 18.25
CA ALA A 140 -33.26 -11.15 17.77
C ALA A 140 -31.82 -11.02 18.27
N PHE A 141 -31.31 -12.07 18.90
CA PHE A 141 -29.97 -12.11 19.48
C PHE A 141 -29.12 -13.15 18.76
N VAL A 142 -27.94 -12.72 18.29
CA VAL A 142 -27.01 -13.55 17.54
C VAL A 142 -25.64 -13.59 18.19
N GLY A 143 -25.26 -14.76 18.68
CA GLY A 143 -23.97 -14.99 19.31
C GLY A 143 -23.01 -15.70 18.37
N PHE A 144 -21.77 -15.21 18.27
CA PHE A 144 -20.70 -15.89 17.53
C PHE A 144 -19.59 -16.37 18.45
N ASN A 145 -19.09 -17.57 18.18
CA ASN A 145 -17.85 -18.05 18.76
C ASN A 145 -16.68 -17.51 17.93
N SER A 146 -15.92 -16.59 18.53
CA SER A 146 -14.74 -15.98 17.93
C SER A 146 -13.42 -16.60 18.40
N CYS A 147 -13.44 -17.67 19.20
CA CYS A 147 -12.26 -18.23 19.85
C CYS A 147 -11.76 -19.52 19.15
N GLY A 148 -10.44 -19.68 19.07
CA GLY A 148 -9.80 -20.86 18.46
C GLY A 148 -8.31 -20.95 18.81
N LEU A 149 -7.72 -22.15 18.80
CA LEU A 149 -6.31 -22.34 19.18
C LEU A 149 -5.43 -22.70 17.97
N LYS A 150 -4.26 -22.06 17.91
CA LYS A 150 -3.15 -22.35 17.01
C LYS A 150 -1.91 -22.77 17.81
N GLU A 151 -1.06 -23.63 17.26
CA GLU A 151 0.13 -24.19 17.94
C GLU A 151 1.38 -23.31 17.71
N GLU A 152 2.13 -23.00 18.78
CA GLU A 152 3.39 -22.21 18.80
C GLU A 152 4.44 -22.82 19.79
N ALA A 153 5.71 -22.37 19.81
CA ALA A 153 6.81 -22.96 20.61
C ALA A 153 7.28 -22.05 21.79
N VAL A 154 7.62 -22.63 22.96
CA VAL A 154 7.88 -21.90 24.24
C VAL A 154 9.22 -21.13 24.31
N PHE A 155 10.27 -21.57 23.62
CA PHE A 155 11.54 -20.82 23.46
C PHE A 155 11.75 -20.53 21.98
N ASP A 156 11.91 -19.25 21.63
CA ASP A 156 12.12 -18.84 20.24
C ASP A 156 13.54 -19.22 19.76
N GLU A 157 13.66 -19.75 18.53
CA GLU A 157 14.93 -20.09 17.88
C GLU A 157 15.90 -18.90 17.82
N LYS A 158 15.36 -17.69 17.90
CA LYS A 158 16.12 -16.45 17.93
C LYS A 158 17.04 -16.35 19.14
N LEU A 159 16.59 -16.74 20.34
CA LEU A 159 17.42 -16.74 21.55
C LEU A 159 18.52 -17.82 21.49
N HIS A 160 18.22 -18.96 20.85
CA HIS A 160 19.18 -20.01 20.56
C HIS A 160 20.24 -19.54 19.55
N LYS A 161 19.85 -18.83 18.48
CA LYS A 161 20.79 -18.23 17.51
C LYS A 161 21.59 -17.06 18.07
N ASP A 162 21.02 -16.25 18.96
CA ASP A 162 21.72 -15.11 19.55
C ASP A 162 22.84 -15.56 20.50
N ILE A 163 22.61 -16.63 21.29
CA ILE A 163 23.64 -17.27 22.11
C ILE A 163 24.65 -18.02 21.22
N ASP A 164 24.21 -18.60 20.09
CA ASP A 164 25.07 -19.28 19.10
C ASP A 164 25.91 -18.29 18.24
N LYS A 165 25.51 -17.01 18.20
CA LYS A 165 26.21 -15.91 17.52
C LYS A 165 27.20 -15.15 18.41
N MET A 166 27.18 -15.36 19.73
CA MET A 166 28.23 -14.79 20.58
C MET A 166 29.56 -15.45 20.26
N ASP A 167 30.61 -14.63 20.09
CA ASP A 167 31.95 -15.16 19.85
C ASP A 167 32.39 -15.96 21.08
N ASP A 168 32.98 -17.14 20.87
CA ASP A 168 33.37 -18.03 21.98
C ASP A 168 34.36 -17.32 22.92
N SER A 169 35.10 -16.36 22.37
CA SER A 169 36.04 -15.48 23.05
C SER A 169 35.43 -14.63 24.18
N ASN A 170 34.12 -14.37 24.16
CA ASN A 170 33.42 -13.59 25.18
C ASN A 170 33.22 -14.40 26.47
N PHE A 171 33.18 -15.73 26.40
CA PHE A 171 33.01 -16.60 27.56
C PHE A 171 34.35 -16.95 28.23
N ASN A 172 35.49 -16.49 27.68
CA ASN A 172 36.86 -16.84 28.07
C ASN A 172 37.21 -16.56 29.56
N GLU A 173 36.45 -15.73 30.28
CA GLU A 173 36.65 -15.39 31.71
C GLU A 173 35.78 -16.22 32.70
N TYR A 174 34.91 -17.13 32.25
CA TYR A 174 33.90 -17.82 33.09
C TYR A 174 34.00 -19.38 33.04
N GLU A 175 33.49 -20.09 34.05
CA GLU A 175 33.63 -21.56 34.22
C GLU A 175 32.64 -22.45 33.40
N PHE A 176 31.91 -21.93 32.40
CA PHE A 176 30.98 -22.70 31.54
C PHE A 176 31.06 -22.27 30.06
N THR A 177 30.76 -23.16 29.09
CA THR A 177 30.91 -22.87 27.64
C THR A 177 29.58 -22.53 26.95
N LYS A 178 29.66 -21.77 25.84
CA LYS A 178 28.52 -21.51 24.93
C LYS A 178 27.70 -22.77 24.61
N LYS A 179 28.38 -23.91 24.49
CA LYS A 179 27.80 -25.22 24.17
C LYS A 179 26.95 -25.83 25.32
N ASP A 180 27.30 -25.59 26.58
CA ASP A 180 26.54 -26.08 27.76
C ASP A 180 25.21 -25.33 27.92
N LEU A 181 25.20 -24.04 27.60
CA LEU A 181 24.03 -23.16 27.64
C LEU A 181 23.04 -23.48 26.50
N LEU A 182 23.54 -23.74 25.28
CA LEU A 182 22.73 -24.16 24.13
C LEU A 182 22.01 -25.49 24.39
N LYS A 183 22.68 -26.46 25.04
CA LYS A 183 22.11 -27.77 25.36
C LYS A 183 20.94 -27.70 26.36
N PHE A 184 21.02 -26.79 27.34
CA PHE A 184 19.93 -26.52 28.29
C PHE A 184 18.69 -25.92 27.60
N ILE A 185 18.88 -25.02 26.62
CA ILE A 185 17.79 -24.43 25.82
C ILE A 185 17.17 -25.47 24.87
N GLU A 186 17.99 -26.32 24.25
CA GLU A 186 17.54 -27.38 23.36
C GLU A 186 16.67 -28.44 24.06
N MET A 187 16.92 -28.70 25.35
CA MET A 187 16.05 -29.57 26.18
C MET A 187 14.66 -28.97 26.45
N GLN A 188 14.51 -27.63 26.40
CA GLN A 188 13.24 -26.94 26.64
C GLN A 188 12.44 -26.64 25.35
N LYS A 189 13.09 -26.71 24.16
CA LYS A 189 12.46 -26.56 22.82
C LYS A 189 11.37 -27.58 22.50
N LYS A 190 11.33 -28.73 23.19
CA LYS A 190 10.33 -29.79 22.98
C LYS A 190 8.95 -29.50 23.58
N ASN A 191 8.79 -28.41 24.34
CA ASN A 191 7.52 -28.00 24.92
C ASN A 191 6.73 -27.10 23.94
N LYS A 192 5.55 -27.55 23.51
CA LYS A 192 4.61 -26.82 22.63
C LYS A 192 3.64 -25.97 23.46
N SER A 193 3.26 -24.79 22.96
CA SER A 193 2.26 -23.90 23.57
C SER A 193 1.16 -23.52 22.58
N PHE A 194 -0.11 -23.72 22.95
CA PHE A 194 -1.25 -23.27 22.15
C PHE A 194 -1.57 -21.79 22.44
N VAL A 195 -1.72 -21.00 21.38
CA VAL A 195 -2.04 -19.57 21.42
C VAL A 195 -3.39 -19.33 20.74
N ASP A 196 -4.15 -18.37 21.26
CA ASP A 196 -5.46 -18.00 20.73
C ASP A 196 -5.35 -17.29 19.37
N PHE A 197 -6.24 -17.65 18.44
CA PHE A 197 -6.18 -17.23 17.05
C PHE A 197 -7.26 -16.20 16.68
N GLY A 198 -8.38 -16.11 17.41
CA GLY A 198 -9.40 -15.07 17.21
C GLY A 198 -10.04 -15.03 15.80
N GLU A 199 -11.01 -15.91 15.49
CA GLU A 199 -11.70 -15.94 14.18
C GLU A 199 -13.17 -16.41 14.32
N ILE A 200 -14.12 -15.77 13.63
CA ILE A 200 -15.50 -16.26 13.50
C ILE A 200 -15.63 -17.04 12.19
N THR A 201 -15.85 -18.35 12.25
CA THR A 201 -15.85 -19.19 11.03
C THR A 201 -16.94 -18.80 10.03
N PRO A 202 -16.69 -18.88 8.70
CA PRO A 202 -17.69 -18.59 7.67
C PRO A 202 -19.00 -19.38 7.79
N LYS A 203 -18.95 -20.60 8.36
CA LYS A 203 -20.13 -21.43 8.60
C LYS A 203 -21.14 -20.77 9.55
N GLN A 204 -20.64 -20.15 10.63
CA GLN A 204 -21.47 -19.42 11.60
C GLN A 204 -22.16 -18.22 10.92
N ILE A 205 -21.40 -17.46 10.13
CA ILE A 205 -21.89 -16.28 9.39
C ILE A 205 -23.00 -16.67 8.41
N LEU A 206 -22.80 -17.74 7.63
CA LEU A 206 -23.75 -18.16 6.61
C LEU A 206 -25.07 -18.66 7.22
N ARG A 207 -24.99 -19.33 8.38
CA ARG A 207 -26.17 -19.75 9.15
C ARG A 207 -26.98 -18.53 9.59
N VAL A 208 -26.31 -17.52 10.15
CA VAL A 208 -26.94 -16.27 10.61
C VAL A 208 -27.64 -15.54 9.46
N LYS A 209 -26.95 -15.35 8.34
CA LYS A 209 -27.51 -14.67 7.16
C LYS A 209 -28.80 -15.32 6.64
N ARG A 210 -28.85 -16.65 6.59
CA ARG A 210 -30.02 -17.39 6.07
C ARG A 210 -31.26 -17.21 6.93
N GLU A 211 -31.08 -17.12 8.25
CA GLU A 211 -32.18 -17.07 9.19
C GLU A 211 -32.60 -15.64 9.56
N LEU A 212 -31.66 -14.69 9.66
CA LEU A 212 -31.94 -13.29 10.02
C LEU A 212 -32.74 -12.51 8.97
N ASN A 213 -32.61 -12.84 7.69
CA ASN A 213 -33.39 -12.23 6.61
C ASN A 213 -34.91 -12.41 6.77
N ARG A 214 -35.38 -13.22 7.74
CA ARG A 214 -36.80 -13.40 8.05
C ARG A 214 -37.30 -12.40 9.12
N TYR A 215 -36.41 -11.60 9.72
CA TYR A 215 -36.67 -10.79 10.90
C TYR A 215 -36.30 -9.30 10.69
N ASP A 216 -36.43 -8.77 9.48
CA ASP A 216 -36.07 -7.37 9.15
C ASP A 216 -36.78 -6.31 10.03
N ASP A 217 -37.99 -6.62 10.51
CA ASP A 217 -38.77 -5.77 11.40
C ASP A 217 -38.33 -5.84 12.88
N TYR A 218 -37.38 -6.71 13.23
CA TYR A 218 -36.89 -6.90 14.60
C TYR A 218 -35.71 -5.96 14.89
N ASN A 219 -35.45 -5.74 16.19
CA ASN A 219 -34.18 -5.19 16.64
C ASN A 219 -33.19 -6.35 16.79
N ILE A 220 -32.12 -6.31 15.99
CA ILE A 220 -31.14 -7.40 15.91
C ILE A 220 -29.84 -6.98 16.62
N ILE A 221 -29.42 -7.77 17.60
CA ILE A 221 -28.24 -7.56 18.44
C ILE A 221 -27.27 -8.72 18.23
N ALA A 222 -26.02 -8.41 17.88
CA ALA A 222 -24.97 -9.41 17.76
C ALA A 222 -23.99 -9.35 18.95
N PHE A 223 -23.35 -10.48 19.29
CA PHE A 223 -22.39 -10.52 20.40
C PHE A 223 -21.34 -11.63 20.24
N PHE A 224 -20.12 -11.36 20.69
CA PHE A 224 -18.96 -12.27 20.64
C PHE A 224 -17.84 -11.80 21.57
N HIS A 225 -16.81 -12.63 21.82
CA HIS A 225 -15.78 -12.29 22.81
C HIS A 225 -14.74 -11.26 22.30
N HIS A 226 -13.97 -11.59 21.25
CA HIS A 226 -12.92 -10.73 20.68
C HIS A 226 -13.40 -9.37 20.12
N HIS A 227 -12.51 -8.38 20.04
CA HIS A 227 -12.81 -7.11 19.36
C HIS A 227 -12.77 -7.25 17.84
N PHE A 228 -13.50 -6.41 17.11
CA PHE A 228 -13.69 -6.59 15.67
C PHE A 228 -13.46 -5.32 14.85
N TYR A 229 -12.72 -4.35 15.39
CA TYR A 229 -12.30 -3.16 14.64
C TYR A 229 -10.94 -2.65 15.17
N LEU A 230 -10.07 -2.23 14.25
CA LEU A 230 -8.75 -1.67 14.57
C LEU A 230 -8.91 -0.24 15.10
N PHE A 231 -9.15 -0.12 16.39
CA PHE A 231 -9.03 1.17 17.07
C PHE A 231 -7.54 1.47 17.29
N PRO A 232 -7.00 2.57 16.73
CA PRO A 232 -5.57 2.92 16.86
C PRO A 232 -5.08 2.95 18.32
N GLU A 233 -5.94 3.38 19.24
CA GLU A 233 -5.67 3.45 20.67
C GLU A 233 -5.50 2.06 21.30
N VAL A 234 -6.23 1.06 20.81
CA VAL A 234 -6.18 -0.33 21.29
C VAL A 234 -4.99 -1.07 20.65
N TYR A 235 -4.78 -0.87 19.34
CA TYR A 235 -3.69 -1.50 18.59
C TYR A 235 -2.31 -1.12 19.16
N SER A 236 -2.12 0.14 19.54
CA SER A 236 -0.86 0.62 20.14
C SER A 236 -0.50 -0.06 21.48
N LYS A 237 -1.49 -0.51 22.25
CA LYS A 237 -1.31 -1.09 23.59
C LYS A 237 -1.28 -2.62 23.60
N TYR A 238 -2.09 -3.26 22.76
CA TYR A 238 -2.30 -4.73 22.79
C TYR A 238 -1.99 -5.44 21.48
N GLY A 239 -1.65 -4.70 20.41
CA GLY A 239 -1.37 -5.25 19.07
C GLY A 239 -2.59 -5.93 18.42
N ASP A 240 -2.34 -6.76 17.41
CA ASP A 240 -3.36 -7.50 16.64
C ASP A 240 -3.87 -8.78 17.35
N SER A 241 -3.30 -9.11 18.52
CA SER A 241 -3.58 -10.39 19.22
C SER A 241 -5.00 -10.55 19.75
N SER A 242 -5.82 -9.51 19.64
CA SER A 242 -7.15 -9.39 20.25
C SER A 242 -8.26 -9.08 19.25
N LEU A 243 -7.90 -8.99 17.97
CA LEU A 243 -8.81 -8.69 16.88
C LEU A 243 -9.33 -9.98 16.27
N ILE A 244 -10.62 -9.99 15.92
CA ILE A 244 -11.20 -11.01 15.04
C ILE A 244 -10.51 -10.87 13.68
N ARG A 245 -9.71 -11.85 13.29
CA ARG A 245 -8.88 -11.78 12.07
C ARG A 245 -9.70 -11.55 10.79
N ASN A 246 -10.95 -12.02 10.76
CA ASN A 246 -11.86 -11.86 9.63
C ASN A 246 -12.92 -10.76 9.82
N TYR A 247 -12.62 -9.74 10.64
CA TYR A 247 -13.57 -8.69 11.01
C TYR A 247 -14.21 -7.93 9.84
N THR A 248 -13.49 -7.69 8.74
CA THR A 248 -14.02 -6.98 7.56
C THR A 248 -15.23 -7.71 6.96
N ASN A 249 -15.16 -9.04 6.87
CA ASN A 249 -16.27 -9.86 6.40
C ASN A 249 -17.42 -9.84 7.41
N ILE A 250 -17.12 -9.94 8.70
CA ILE A 250 -18.13 -9.88 9.76
C ILE A 250 -18.93 -8.57 9.73
N ILE A 251 -18.26 -7.41 9.64
CA ILE A 251 -18.92 -6.10 9.59
C ILE A 251 -19.89 -6.02 8.40
N GLN A 252 -19.44 -6.42 7.21
CA GLN A 252 -20.27 -6.37 6.02
C GLN A 252 -21.54 -7.24 6.16
N GLN A 253 -21.43 -8.41 6.79
CA GLN A 253 -22.58 -9.31 6.97
C GLN A 253 -23.53 -8.84 8.07
N LEU A 254 -23.01 -8.27 9.16
CA LEU A 254 -23.83 -7.67 10.21
C LEU A 254 -24.64 -6.48 9.67
N GLN A 255 -24.05 -5.66 8.80
CA GLN A 255 -24.75 -4.55 8.15
C GLN A 255 -25.83 -5.02 7.18
N GLN A 256 -25.54 -6.03 6.36
CA GLN A 256 -26.54 -6.65 5.48
C GLN A 256 -27.71 -7.26 6.27
N ALA A 257 -27.45 -7.74 7.48
CA ALA A 257 -28.46 -8.28 8.37
C ALA A 257 -29.12 -7.21 9.26
N HIS A 258 -28.91 -5.91 8.99
CA HIS A 258 -29.48 -4.79 9.73
C HIS A 258 -29.22 -4.83 11.25
N VAL A 259 -28.08 -5.38 11.66
CA VAL A 259 -27.65 -5.39 13.07
C VAL A 259 -27.31 -3.96 13.49
N LYS A 260 -27.94 -3.49 14.57
CA LYS A 260 -27.75 -2.13 15.06
C LYS A 260 -26.80 -2.02 16.25
N THR A 261 -26.66 -3.11 17.01
CA THR A 261 -25.82 -3.14 18.22
C THR A 261 -24.97 -4.39 18.25
N VAL A 262 -23.69 -4.23 18.58
CA VAL A 262 -22.74 -5.32 18.82
C VAL A 262 -22.18 -5.22 20.23
N LEU A 263 -22.31 -6.31 20.99
CA LEU A 263 -21.74 -6.45 22.33
C LEU A 263 -20.47 -7.30 22.28
N HIS A 264 -19.39 -6.87 22.92
CA HIS A 264 -18.17 -7.69 22.99
C HIS A 264 -17.44 -7.64 24.34
N GLY A 265 -16.44 -8.52 24.51
CA GLY A 265 -15.57 -8.62 25.69
C GLY A 265 -14.10 -8.37 25.36
N HIS A 266 -13.21 -9.08 26.07
CA HIS A 266 -11.76 -9.26 25.84
C HIS A 266 -10.83 -8.10 26.29
N LYS A 267 -9.63 -8.45 26.77
CA LYS A 267 -8.54 -7.56 27.29
C LYS A 267 -8.93 -6.52 28.35
N HIS A 268 -10.10 -6.66 28.96
CA HIS A 268 -10.54 -5.85 30.11
C HIS A 268 -10.57 -4.33 29.87
N PHE A 269 -10.78 -3.86 28.64
CA PHE A 269 -10.90 -2.43 28.35
C PHE A 269 -12.32 -2.01 28.02
N ASP A 270 -12.54 -0.71 28.19
CA ASP A 270 -13.86 -0.13 28.25
C ASP A 270 -14.08 0.81 27.05
N LEU A 271 -14.74 0.32 26.01
CA LEU A 271 -14.90 1.01 24.72
C LEU A 271 -16.36 1.03 24.27
N GLU A 272 -16.86 2.22 23.93
CA GLU A 272 -18.23 2.42 23.44
C GLU A 272 -18.26 3.44 22.29
N ARG A 273 -18.38 2.99 21.03
CA ARG A 273 -18.37 3.88 19.86
C ARG A 273 -19.29 3.40 18.74
N PRO A 274 -19.95 4.31 18.00
CA PRO A 274 -20.63 3.94 16.77
C PRO A 274 -19.61 3.62 15.67
N LEU A 275 -19.85 2.55 14.93
CA LEU A 275 -19.11 2.18 13.74
C LEU A 275 -19.84 2.75 12.52
N ILE A 276 -19.13 3.59 11.79
CA ILE A 276 -19.57 4.19 10.53
C ILE A 276 -18.63 3.68 9.44
N THR A 277 -19.16 2.94 8.48
CA THR A 277 -18.46 2.45 7.29
C THR A 277 -18.91 3.23 6.06
N ASP A 278 -18.28 3.01 4.91
CA ASP A 278 -18.63 3.70 3.67
C ASP A 278 -20.11 3.50 3.27
N SER A 279 -20.70 2.36 3.64
CA SER A 279 -22.13 2.06 3.44
C SER A 279 -23.09 2.99 4.22
N TYR A 280 -22.61 3.77 5.20
CA TYR A 280 -23.37 4.85 5.84
C TYR A 280 -23.74 5.96 4.84
N TYR A 281 -22.86 6.24 3.88
CA TYR A 281 -23.11 7.26 2.86
C TYR A 281 -24.15 6.81 1.83
N GLU A 282 -24.33 5.50 1.67
CA GLU A 282 -25.37 4.90 0.85
C GLU A 282 -26.70 4.78 1.62
N ASN A 283 -26.63 4.46 2.90
CA ASN A 283 -27.78 4.36 3.79
C ASN A 283 -27.39 4.75 5.22
N THR A 284 -27.93 5.88 5.70
CA THR A 284 -27.68 6.38 7.07
C THR A 284 -28.13 5.40 8.16
N LYS A 285 -28.92 4.38 7.82
CA LYS A 285 -29.34 3.29 8.71
C LYS A 285 -28.22 2.25 9.00
N ASN A 286 -27.04 2.35 8.40
CA ASN A 286 -25.94 1.36 8.53
C ASN A 286 -24.96 1.61 9.70
N VAL A 287 -25.34 2.43 10.70
CA VAL A 287 -24.54 2.65 11.91
C VAL A 287 -24.69 1.46 12.86
N ILE A 288 -23.57 0.92 13.36
CA ILE A 288 -23.57 -0.14 14.38
C ILE A 288 -23.02 0.41 15.69
N ASN A 289 -23.80 0.36 16.77
CA ASN A 289 -23.36 0.73 18.10
C ASN A 289 -22.51 -0.39 18.71
N ILE A 290 -21.24 -0.12 19.04
CA ILE A 290 -20.34 -1.08 19.67
C ILE A 290 -20.28 -0.81 21.17
N ILE A 291 -20.58 -1.81 22.00
CA ILE A 291 -20.57 -1.72 23.46
C ILE A 291 -19.72 -2.85 24.06
N ALA A 292 -18.67 -2.48 24.78
CA ALA A 292 -17.84 -3.42 25.54
C ALA A 292 -18.48 -3.78 26.89
N GLY A 293 -18.40 -5.04 27.28
CA GLY A 293 -18.82 -5.51 28.61
C GLY A 293 -17.86 -5.07 29.73
N GLY A 294 -16.61 -4.79 29.36
CA GLY A 294 -15.50 -4.54 30.28
C GLY A 294 -15.16 -5.80 31.09
N SER A 295 -14.86 -5.67 32.39
CA SER A 295 -14.41 -6.80 33.20
C SER A 295 -15.14 -6.94 34.52
N VAL A 296 -15.85 -8.03 34.71
CA VAL A 296 -16.69 -8.24 35.90
C VAL A 296 -15.89 -8.76 37.09
N GLY A 297 -14.99 -9.73 36.85
CA GLY A 297 -14.47 -10.58 37.92
C GLY A 297 -12.96 -10.74 38.01
N THR A 298 -12.20 -10.35 36.98
CA THR A 298 -10.74 -10.59 36.98
C THR A 298 -9.99 -9.76 38.02
N ASN A 299 -9.03 -10.37 38.70
CA ASN A 299 -8.09 -9.66 39.59
C ASN A 299 -7.03 -8.81 38.84
N ARG A 300 -7.00 -8.87 37.50
CA ARG A 300 -5.95 -8.26 36.66
C ARG A 300 -6.13 -6.77 36.43
N VAL A 301 -7.30 -6.22 36.76
CA VAL A 301 -7.62 -4.79 36.59
C VAL A 301 -8.08 -4.18 37.89
N ALA A 302 -7.81 -2.89 38.08
CA ALA A 302 -8.30 -2.14 39.24
C ALA A 302 -9.79 -1.75 39.10
N LYS A 303 -10.30 -1.68 37.87
CA LYS A 303 -11.67 -1.26 37.57
C LYS A 303 -12.51 -2.41 37.04
N HIS A 304 -13.67 -2.61 37.63
CA HIS A 304 -14.57 -3.72 37.29
C HIS A 304 -15.89 -3.14 36.82
N THR A 305 -16.47 -3.68 35.76
CA THR A 305 -17.65 -3.09 35.12
C THR A 305 -18.66 -4.12 34.67
N PHE A 306 -19.92 -3.71 34.66
CA PHE A 306 -20.99 -4.42 33.94
C PHE A 306 -22.00 -3.42 33.40
N ASN A 307 -22.84 -3.86 32.45
CA ASN A 307 -23.81 -3.01 31.78
C ASN A 307 -25.23 -3.53 31.93
N ILE A 308 -26.18 -2.60 32.02
CA ILE A 308 -27.61 -2.84 31.80
C ILE A 308 -28.03 -2.02 30.60
N ILE A 309 -28.57 -2.68 29.58
CA ILE A 309 -28.94 -2.07 28.31
C ILE A 309 -30.45 -2.23 28.11
N ASP A 310 -31.14 -1.10 28.03
CA ASP A 310 -32.55 -1.03 27.68
C ASP A 310 -32.67 -0.80 26.18
N PHE A 311 -33.17 -1.80 25.45
CA PHE A 311 -33.52 -1.66 24.05
C PHE A 311 -34.98 -1.24 23.94
N TYR A 312 -35.26 -0.22 23.13
CA TYR A 312 -36.60 0.30 22.94
C TYR A 312 -37.15 -0.12 21.58
N ASP A 313 -38.48 -0.17 21.47
CA ASP A 313 -39.17 -0.41 20.20
C ASP A 313 -38.76 0.63 19.13
N LYS A 314 -38.80 0.23 17.85
CA LYS A 314 -38.43 1.10 16.70
C LYS A 314 -39.25 2.41 16.62
N ASP A 315 -40.43 2.46 17.22
CA ASP A 315 -41.32 3.64 17.27
C ASP A 315 -41.02 4.59 18.45
N SER A 316 -39.99 4.30 19.26
CA SER A 316 -39.60 5.13 20.39
C SER A 316 -38.60 6.22 19.99
N ASP A 317 -38.67 7.38 20.64
CA ASP A 317 -37.70 8.49 20.51
C ASP A 317 -36.30 8.17 21.07
N VAL A 318 -36.10 6.94 21.53
CA VAL A 318 -34.84 6.39 22.03
C VAL A 318 -34.63 5.02 21.42
N GLU A 319 -33.44 4.70 20.92
CA GLU A 319 -33.12 3.37 20.41
C GLU A 319 -32.62 2.45 21.54
N LEU A 320 -31.67 2.95 22.34
CA LEU A 320 -31.21 2.26 23.54
C LEU A 320 -30.75 3.21 24.64
N VAL A 321 -30.85 2.74 25.88
CA VAL A 321 -30.23 3.38 27.05
C VAL A 321 -29.27 2.38 27.71
N GLN A 322 -28.00 2.73 27.75
CA GLN A 322 -26.97 1.97 28.48
C GLN A 322 -26.77 2.59 29.86
N ARG A 323 -26.80 1.75 30.90
CA ARG A 323 -26.37 2.07 32.27
C ARG A 323 -25.15 1.23 32.58
N LYS A 324 -24.08 1.89 32.96
CA LYS A 324 -22.81 1.25 33.22
C LYS A 324 -22.40 1.42 34.66
N PHE A 325 -22.14 0.29 35.29
CA PHE A 325 -21.67 0.20 36.66
C PHE A 325 -20.16 0.06 36.63
N VAL A 326 -19.46 0.90 37.39
CA VAL A 326 -18.00 0.91 37.44
C VAL A 326 -17.56 0.84 38.89
N TYR A 327 -16.93 -0.26 39.29
CA TYR A 327 -16.27 -0.38 40.58
C TYR A 327 -14.81 0.01 40.44
N ASN A 328 -14.33 0.86 41.33
CA ASN A 328 -12.92 1.14 41.49
C ASN A 328 -12.49 0.53 42.83
N ASN A 329 -11.80 -0.62 42.76
CA ASN A 329 -11.67 -1.55 43.88
C ASN A 329 -13.06 -2.00 44.39
N ASP A 330 -13.47 -1.59 45.60
CA ASP A 330 -14.73 -1.99 46.23
C ASP A 330 -15.81 -0.88 46.22
N GLN A 331 -15.52 0.29 45.63
CA GLN A 331 -16.47 1.41 45.60
C GLN A 331 -17.11 1.55 44.23
N LEU A 332 -18.45 1.54 44.19
CA LEU A 332 -19.23 1.85 43.00
C LEU A 332 -19.12 3.35 42.70
N GLU A 333 -18.58 3.68 41.53
CA GLU A 333 -18.60 5.03 40.97
C GLU A 333 -20.05 5.39 40.54
N PRO A 334 -20.39 6.69 40.40
CA PRO A 334 -21.69 7.09 39.90
C PRO A 334 -22.01 6.42 38.55
N ILE A 335 -23.20 5.84 38.45
CA ILE A 335 -23.61 5.08 37.26
C ILE A 335 -23.62 5.98 36.05
N ILE A 336 -22.92 5.54 35.01
CA ILE A 336 -22.82 6.27 33.76
C ILE A 336 -24.01 5.88 32.89
N VAL A 337 -24.86 6.85 32.57
CA VAL A 337 -26.05 6.65 31.73
C VAL A 337 -25.83 7.28 30.37
N ARG A 338 -26.01 6.50 29.31
CA ARG A 338 -25.88 6.93 27.92
C ARG A 338 -27.15 6.59 27.14
N GLN A 339 -27.69 7.58 26.45
CA GLN A 339 -28.89 7.43 25.62
C GLN A 339 -28.50 7.57 24.14
N ILE A 340 -28.97 6.63 23.31
CA ILE A 340 -28.79 6.67 21.86
C ILE A 340 -30.16 6.92 21.23
N PRO A 341 -30.36 8.02 20.48
CA PRO A 341 -31.63 8.28 19.79
C PRO A 341 -31.81 7.33 18.58
N PRO A 342 -33.05 7.11 18.13
CA PRO A 342 -33.33 6.38 16.90
C PRO A 342 -32.72 7.11 15.69
N ASN A 343 -32.26 6.34 14.71
CA ASN A 343 -31.99 6.87 13.37
C ASN A 343 -33.32 7.26 12.71
N VAL A 344 -33.78 8.49 12.95
CA VAL A 344 -35.07 9.00 12.47
C VAL A 344 -35.06 9.12 10.94
N ASP A 345 -36.13 8.64 10.30
CA ASP A 345 -36.44 8.96 8.90
C ASP A 345 -36.39 10.48 8.70
N GLY A 346 -35.76 10.94 7.62
CA GLY A 346 -35.47 12.36 7.36
C GLY A 346 -36.69 13.26 7.13
N SER A 347 -37.63 13.37 8.06
CA SER A 347 -38.84 14.19 7.90
C SER A 347 -39.31 14.98 9.13
N ASN A 348 -38.54 15.13 10.22
CA ASN A 348 -39.00 15.94 11.37
C ASN A 348 -38.02 16.97 11.94
N SER A 349 -36.94 17.31 11.24
CA SER A 349 -36.02 18.39 11.63
C SER A 349 -36.23 19.68 10.82
N SER A 350 -37.42 19.95 10.29
CA SER A 350 -37.68 21.22 9.59
C SER A 350 -37.94 22.35 10.60
N ILE A 351 -37.06 23.34 10.67
CA ILE A 351 -37.43 24.66 11.20
C ILE A 351 -38.58 25.16 10.36
N ARG A 352 -39.72 25.46 10.96
CA ARG A 352 -40.82 26.15 10.27
C ARG A 352 -40.75 27.62 10.65
N LEU A 353 -39.99 28.41 9.91
CA LEU A 353 -39.68 29.81 10.26
C LEU A 353 -40.95 30.64 10.47
N LEU A 354 -41.96 30.43 9.64
CA LEU A 354 -43.27 31.08 9.79
C LEU A 354 -44.01 30.66 11.06
N ASN A 355 -43.90 29.38 11.47
CA ASN A 355 -44.50 28.93 12.73
C ASN A 355 -43.77 29.52 13.94
N VAL A 356 -42.45 29.62 13.89
CA VAL A 356 -41.65 30.26 14.95
C VAL A 356 -42.07 31.72 15.09
N LEU A 357 -42.16 32.46 13.98
CA LEU A 357 -42.62 33.84 13.99
C LEU A 357 -44.05 33.96 14.55
N LYS A 358 -44.96 33.08 14.12
CA LYS A 358 -46.36 33.05 14.59
C LYS A 358 -46.49 32.76 16.08
N LEU A 359 -45.66 31.87 16.63
CA LEU A 359 -45.71 31.50 18.05
C LEU A 359 -45.09 32.57 18.94
N ASN A 360 -43.99 33.17 18.51
CA ASN A 360 -43.21 34.08 19.34
C ASN A 360 -43.63 35.55 19.20
N ASP A 361 -44.16 35.97 18.05
CA ASP A 361 -44.67 37.33 17.82
C ASP A 361 -45.86 37.31 16.83
N PRO A 362 -47.08 37.00 17.31
CA PRO A 362 -48.27 36.88 16.48
C PRO A 362 -48.64 38.17 15.72
N ASP A 363 -48.35 39.34 16.31
CA ASP A 363 -48.66 40.64 15.72
C ASP A 363 -47.72 40.91 14.54
N LEU A 364 -46.40 40.70 14.72
CA LEU A 364 -45.41 40.79 13.66
C LEU A 364 -45.67 39.76 12.55
N PHE A 365 -46.08 38.54 12.92
CA PHE A 365 -46.49 37.52 11.96
C PHE A 365 -47.68 37.99 11.12
N SER A 366 -48.72 38.57 11.74
CA SER A 366 -49.89 39.06 11.02
C SER A 366 -49.55 40.21 10.07
N LEU A 367 -48.70 41.15 10.50
CA LEU A 367 -48.20 42.25 9.67
C LEU A 367 -47.39 41.73 8.48
N TYR A 368 -46.49 40.78 8.73
CA TYR A 368 -45.68 40.15 7.69
C TYR A 368 -46.56 39.42 6.67
N MET A 369 -47.51 38.60 7.11
CA MET A 369 -48.40 37.86 6.20
C MET A 369 -49.29 38.79 5.39
N ASP A 370 -49.85 39.86 5.98
CA ASP A 370 -50.64 40.86 5.23
C ASP A 370 -49.81 41.56 4.14
N ALA A 371 -48.53 41.85 4.42
CA ALA A 371 -47.63 42.41 3.41
C ALA A 371 -47.33 41.40 2.29
N ILE A 372 -47.02 40.14 2.63
CA ILE A 372 -46.73 39.10 1.64
C ILE A 372 -47.96 38.77 0.80
N ASP A 373 -49.17 38.73 1.38
CA ASP A 373 -50.41 38.47 0.63
C ASP A 373 -50.73 39.58 -0.39
N LYS A 374 -50.31 40.83 -0.12
CA LYS A 374 -50.42 41.95 -1.06
C LYS A 374 -49.35 41.92 -2.15
N ILE A 375 -48.17 41.38 -1.84
CA ILE A 375 -47.05 41.25 -2.76
C ILE A 375 -47.26 39.96 -3.57
N ASN A 376 -47.70 40.10 -4.83
CA ASN A 376 -48.01 38.98 -5.71
C ASN A 376 -46.74 38.28 -6.27
N ILE A 377 -45.82 37.84 -5.39
CA ILE A 377 -44.73 36.93 -5.76
C ILE A 377 -45.37 35.60 -6.14
N VAL A 378 -44.96 35.03 -7.28
CA VAL A 378 -45.41 33.69 -7.72
C VAL A 378 -45.31 32.72 -6.54
N ALA A 379 -46.45 32.20 -6.08
CA ALA A 379 -46.54 31.42 -4.83
C ALA A 379 -45.56 30.23 -4.79
N ASP A 380 -45.22 29.65 -5.96
CA ASP A 380 -44.24 28.59 -6.08
C ASP A 380 -42.80 29.04 -5.80
N ASP A 381 -42.41 30.26 -6.16
CA ASP A 381 -41.06 30.78 -5.90
C ASP A 381 -40.85 31.01 -4.40
N TYR A 382 -41.85 31.62 -3.74
CA TYR A 382 -41.82 31.87 -2.31
C TYR A 382 -41.74 30.58 -1.50
N ASN A 383 -42.65 29.63 -1.76
CA ASN A 383 -42.72 28.38 -0.99
C ASN A 383 -41.47 27.51 -1.17
N ASN A 384 -40.93 27.45 -2.39
CA ASN A 384 -39.70 26.66 -2.65
C ASN A 384 -38.47 27.33 -2.03
N MET A 385 -38.36 28.66 -2.08
CA MET A 385 -37.25 29.37 -1.47
C MET A 385 -37.31 29.32 0.06
N LEU A 386 -38.50 29.43 0.66
CA LEU A 386 -38.68 29.27 2.10
C LEU A 386 -38.19 27.90 2.57
N LYS A 387 -38.57 26.82 1.86
CA LYS A 387 -38.06 25.47 2.14
C LYS A 387 -36.55 25.37 2.02
N TRP A 388 -35.97 26.01 0.99
CA TRP A 388 -34.52 26.07 0.79
C TRP A 388 -33.82 26.75 1.96
N LEU A 389 -34.34 27.89 2.39
CA LEU A 389 -33.85 28.66 3.51
C LEU A 389 -33.91 27.85 4.82
N GLU A 390 -35.04 27.21 5.09
CA GLU A 390 -35.25 26.33 6.25
C GLU A 390 -34.27 25.15 6.25
N SER A 391 -34.02 24.54 5.09
CA SER A 391 -33.18 23.34 4.95
C SER A 391 -31.69 23.61 5.23
N VAL A 392 -31.21 24.84 5.04
CA VAL A 392 -29.83 25.24 5.38
C VAL A 392 -29.58 25.21 6.88
N PHE A 393 -30.59 25.46 7.71
CA PHE A 393 -30.41 25.61 9.16
C PHE A 393 -30.65 24.32 9.95
N VAL A 394 -31.16 23.26 9.31
CA VAL A 394 -31.56 21.99 9.95
C VAL A 394 -30.49 21.43 10.90
N GLY A 395 -29.21 21.42 10.51
CA GLY A 395 -28.13 20.89 11.35
C GLY A 395 -27.55 21.86 12.39
N PHE A 396 -27.91 23.14 12.41
CA PHE A 396 -27.21 24.16 13.20
C PHE A 396 -27.94 24.55 14.49
N ASP A 397 -27.86 23.72 15.53
CA ASP A 397 -28.58 23.89 16.81
C ASP A 397 -28.44 25.28 17.47
N GLU A 398 -27.28 25.92 17.34
CA GLU A 398 -27.05 27.27 17.86
C GLU A 398 -28.01 28.30 17.20
N ILE A 399 -28.30 28.13 15.91
CA ILE A 399 -29.22 28.98 15.14
C ILE A 399 -30.68 28.69 15.50
N HIS A 400 -31.05 27.42 15.70
CA HIS A 400 -32.39 27.03 16.15
C HIS A 400 -32.78 27.76 17.44
N LYS A 401 -31.88 27.75 18.45
CA LYS A 401 -32.08 28.45 19.72
C LYS A 401 -32.26 29.96 19.54
N ILE A 402 -31.58 30.56 18.57
CA ILE A 402 -31.74 31.99 18.26
C ILE A 402 -33.11 32.26 17.66
N PHE A 403 -33.59 31.43 16.72
CA PHE A 403 -34.92 31.61 16.13
C PHE A 403 -36.04 31.41 17.15
N GLU A 404 -35.93 30.42 18.03
CA GLU A 404 -36.90 30.18 19.11
C GLU A 404 -37.01 31.34 20.11
N THR A 405 -35.96 32.15 20.26
CA THR A 405 -35.91 33.21 21.28
C THR A 405 -36.00 34.63 20.69
N ASN A 406 -35.86 34.79 19.37
CA ASN A 406 -35.81 36.11 18.74
C ASN A 406 -36.54 36.16 17.39
N SER A 407 -37.82 36.56 17.45
CA SER A 407 -38.71 36.75 16.29
C SER A 407 -38.15 37.73 15.26
N LEU A 408 -37.39 38.76 15.68
CA LEU A 408 -36.83 39.75 14.76
C LEU A 408 -35.75 39.15 13.86
N CYS A 409 -34.95 38.19 14.34
CA CYS A 409 -33.97 37.49 13.50
C CYS A 409 -34.66 36.75 12.34
N VAL A 410 -35.77 36.06 12.65
CA VAL A 410 -36.59 35.37 11.65
C VAL A 410 -37.21 36.38 10.67
N PHE A 411 -37.72 37.51 11.18
CA PHE A 411 -38.26 38.58 10.35
C PHE A 411 -37.21 39.16 9.38
N PHE A 412 -36.01 39.54 9.84
CA PHE A 412 -34.97 40.11 8.98
C PHE A 412 -34.48 39.13 7.91
N LEU A 413 -34.39 37.84 8.25
CA LEU A 413 -34.06 36.78 7.31
C LEU A 413 -35.12 36.67 6.19
N LEU A 414 -36.40 36.60 6.57
CA LEU A 414 -37.53 36.49 5.64
C LEU A 414 -37.75 37.79 4.84
N TYR A 415 -37.56 38.95 5.46
CA TYR A 415 -37.62 40.26 4.80
C TYR A 415 -36.58 40.34 3.69
N ALA A 416 -35.33 39.99 4.01
CA ALA A 416 -34.23 40.02 3.07
C ALA A 416 -34.45 39.09 1.88
N MET A 417 -34.98 37.88 2.13
CA MET A 417 -35.36 36.91 1.08
C MET A 417 -36.35 37.53 0.08
N ASN A 418 -37.47 38.08 0.56
CA ASN A 418 -38.52 38.64 -0.30
C ASN A 418 -38.05 39.87 -1.08
N TYR A 419 -37.36 40.79 -0.39
CA TYR A 419 -36.83 41.99 -1.05
C TYR A 419 -35.84 41.60 -2.16
N ARG A 420 -34.98 40.60 -1.90
CA ARG A 420 -33.99 40.13 -2.87
C ARG A 420 -34.63 39.45 -4.09
N ILE A 421 -35.67 38.64 -3.90
CA ILE A 421 -36.46 38.06 -5.00
C ILE A 421 -36.97 39.16 -5.94
N LEU A 422 -37.61 40.21 -5.40
CA LEU A 422 -38.15 41.31 -6.20
C LEU A 422 -37.04 42.05 -6.95
N ARG A 423 -35.96 42.44 -6.26
CA ARG A 423 -34.86 43.19 -6.88
C ARG A 423 -34.17 42.43 -7.99
N VAL A 424 -33.83 41.17 -7.77
CA VAL A 424 -33.13 40.37 -8.79
C VAL A 424 -34.02 40.16 -10.02
N LYS A 425 -35.33 39.95 -9.84
CA LYS A 425 -36.28 39.86 -10.96
C LYS A 425 -36.37 41.16 -11.77
N GLN A 426 -36.36 42.33 -11.11
CA GLN A 426 -36.34 43.64 -11.78
C GLN A 426 -35.02 43.90 -12.53
N ILE A 427 -33.88 43.62 -11.90
CA ILE A 427 -32.53 43.84 -12.47
C ILE A 427 -32.32 42.99 -13.74
N LEU A 428 -32.92 41.81 -13.79
CA LEU A 428 -32.81 40.90 -14.93
C LEU A 428 -33.80 41.22 -16.08
N GLY A 429 -34.69 42.20 -15.91
CA GLY A 429 -35.64 42.64 -16.96
C GLY A 429 -36.65 41.58 -17.39
N LYS A 430 -36.87 40.54 -16.57
CA LYS A 430 -37.75 39.40 -16.90
C LYS A 430 -39.23 39.65 -16.60
N GLU A 431 -39.54 40.53 -15.64
CA GLU A 431 -40.90 40.90 -15.24
C GLU A 431 -40.96 42.41 -14.93
N SER A 432 -42.02 43.10 -15.37
CA SER A 432 -42.31 44.47 -14.92
C SER A 432 -42.93 44.42 -13.52
N ILE A 433 -42.10 44.61 -12.49
CA ILE A 433 -42.55 44.60 -11.10
C ILE A 433 -43.14 45.97 -10.77
N ASP A 434 -44.33 45.97 -10.16
CA ASP A 434 -44.99 47.18 -9.66
C ASP A 434 -44.14 47.79 -8.52
N GLU A 435 -43.78 49.07 -8.67
CA GLU A 435 -42.99 49.80 -7.66
C GLU A 435 -43.71 49.85 -6.30
N SER A 436 -45.04 49.73 -6.28
CA SER A 436 -45.84 49.66 -5.06
C SER A 436 -45.47 48.49 -4.14
N TYR A 437 -44.88 47.41 -4.65
CA TYR A 437 -44.43 46.28 -3.82
C TYR A 437 -43.24 46.64 -2.92
N TYR A 438 -42.35 47.52 -3.39
CA TYR A 438 -41.25 48.01 -2.55
C TYR A 438 -41.78 48.95 -1.47
N GLU A 439 -42.80 49.76 -1.78
CA GLU A 439 -43.46 50.61 -0.78
C GLU A 439 -44.09 49.75 0.33
N ILE A 440 -44.73 48.63 -0.01
CA ILE A 440 -45.31 47.69 0.97
C ILE A 440 -44.22 47.09 1.88
N LEU A 441 -43.08 46.65 1.34
CA LEU A 441 -41.97 46.14 2.16
C LEU A 441 -41.33 47.24 3.01
N ASP A 442 -41.16 48.43 2.45
CA ASP A 442 -40.59 49.57 3.15
C ASP A 442 -41.49 50.04 4.30
N ASP A 443 -42.81 49.96 4.13
CA ASP A 443 -43.81 50.21 5.17
C ASP A 443 -43.84 49.09 6.21
N LEU A 444 -43.72 47.83 5.80
CA LEU A 444 -43.59 46.69 6.72
C LEU A 444 -42.40 46.90 7.66
N LEU A 445 -41.25 47.31 7.14
CA LEU A 445 -40.06 47.58 7.96
C LEU A 445 -40.28 48.75 8.94
N LEU A 446 -40.94 49.83 8.51
CA LEU A 446 -41.24 51.00 9.34
C LEU A 446 -42.25 50.72 10.45
N ASN A 447 -43.31 49.98 10.14
CA ASN A 447 -44.39 49.70 11.07
C ASN A 447 -44.00 48.60 12.08
N SER A 448 -43.09 47.71 11.70
CA SER A 448 -42.72 46.56 12.52
C SER A 448 -41.63 46.86 13.56
N ILE A 449 -40.80 47.89 13.36
CA ILE A 449 -39.66 48.14 14.25
C ILE A 449 -39.46 49.64 14.51
N SER A 450 -39.54 50.03 15.79
CA SER A 450 -39.47 51.43 16.22
C SER A 450 -38.07 52.04 16.19
N ASP A 451 -37.01 51.26 16.47
CA ASP A 451 -35.61 51.65 16.29
C ASP A 451 -34.71 50.39 16.18
N ILE A 452 -34.08 50.20 15.02
CA ILE A 452 -33.16 49.08 14.74
C ILE A 452 -31.71 49.48 15.07
N GLY A 453 -31.40 50.77 15.22
CA GLY A 453 -30.04 51.29 15.29
C GLY A 453 -29.31 51.28 13.94
N LEU A 454 -30.05 51.24 12.82
CA LEU A 454 -29.55 51.29 11.44
C LEU A 454 -30.29 52.38 10.66
N ASP A 455 -29.55 53.17 9.88
CA ASP A 455 -30.16 54.11 8.95
C ASP A 455 -30.88 53.36 7.83
N LYS A 456 -32.19 53.57 7.68
CA LYS A 456 -33.04 52.86 6.70
C LYS A 456 -32.50 52.99 5.28
N ASN A 457 -32.12 54.20 4.88
CA ASN A 457 -31.63 54.47 3.53
C ASN A 457 -30.28 53.78 3.27
N GLN A 458 -29.42 53.66 4.28
CA GLN A 458 -28.18 52.88 4.17
C GLN A 458 -28.45 51.38 4.14
N TYR A 459 -29.37 50.87 4.95
CA TYR A 459 -29.72 49.45 4.95
C TYR A 459 -30.29 49.00 3.60
N LEU A 460 -31.19 49.77 3.00
CA LEU A 460 -31.81 49.40 1.72
C LEU A 460 -30.80 49.31 0.56
N LYS A 461 -29.66 50.01 0.62
CA LYS A 461 -28.61 49.95 -0.40
C LYS A 461 -28.01 48.56 -0.60
N ILE A 462 -28.03 47.68 0.41
CA ILE A 462 -27.50 46.31 0.26
C ILE A 462 -28.31 45.54 -0.78
N PHE A 463 -29.62 45.77 -0.84
CA PHE A 463 -30.49 45.04 -1.76
C PHE A 463 -30.40 45.53 -3.21
N GLU A 464 -29.90 46.75 -3.42
CA GLU A 464 -29.70 47.36 -4.74
C GLU A 464 -28.50 46.75 -5.50
N GLN A 465 -27.57 46.08 -4.81
CA GLN A 465 -26.33 45.59 -5.42
C GLN A 465 -26.52 44.22 -6.10
N SER A 466 -26.33 44.15 -7.42
CA SER A 466 -26.41 42.89 -8.19
C SER A 466 -25.09 42.11 -8.26
N ASP A 467 -23.95 42.76 -7.96
CA ASP A 467 -22.64 42.13 -7.99
C ASP A 467 -22.20 41.76 -6.57
N LEU A 468 -21.79 40.51 -6.37
CA LEU A 468 -21.48 39.98 -5.04
C LEU A 468 -20.23 40.63 -4.40
N ASN A 469 -19.27 41.13 -5.19
CA ASN A 469 -18.12 41.84 -4.64
C ASN A 469 -18.50 43.26 -4.21
N LYS A 470 -19.31 43.97 -5.01
CA LYS A 470 -19.85 45.29 -4.61
C LYS A 470 -20.78 45.20 -3.41
N LEU A 471 -21.61 44.17 -3.36
CA LEU A 471 -22.46 43.86 -2.22
C LEU A 471 -21.61 43.76 -0.96
N LYS A 472 -20.52 42.98 -1.00
CA LYS A 472 -19.57 42.88 0.11
C LYS A 472 -19.04 44.25 0.55
N GLU A 473 -18.53 45.07 -0.37
CA GLU A 473 -17.98 46.39 -0.03
C GLU A 473 -19.00 47.30 0.68
N VAL A 474 -20.25 47.31 0.21
CA VAL A 474 -21.34 48.07 0.84
C VAL A 474 -21.68 47.51 2.22
N CYS A 475 -21.75 46.18 2.34
CA CYS A 475 -22.07 45.51 3.59
C CYS A 475 -20.98 45.72 4.65
N ASP A 476 -19.70 45.57 4.30
CA ASP A 476 -18.57 45.76 5.22
C ASP A 476 -18.59 47.22 5.74
N GLY A 477 -18.80 48.19 4.85
CA GLY A 477 -18.88 49.61 5.21
C GLY A 477 -20.06 49.99 6.12
N ILE A 478 -21.15 49.22 6.11
CA ILE A 478 -22.27 49.38 7.05
C ILE A 478 -21.95 48.63 8.35
N PHE A 479 -21.53 47.36 8.24
CA PHE A 479 -21.29 46.46 9.36
C PHE A 479 -20.25 47.00 10.35
N ASP A 480 -19.19 47.63 9.84
CA ASP A 480 -18.14 48.24 10.65
C ASP A 480 -18.64 49.43 11.48
N LYS A 481 -19.68 50.14 11.01
CA LYS A 481 -20.24 51.31 11.70
C LYS A 481 -21.26 50.93 12.77
N ILE A 482 -21.80 49.71 12.75
CA ILE A 482 -22.77 49.26 13.74
C ILE A 482 -22.08 49.04 15.09
N GLN A 483 -22.42 49.85 16.09
CA GLN A 483 -21.89 49.68 17.46
C GLN A 483 -22.73 48.71 18.32
N ASN A 484 -24.03 48.63 18.06
CA ASN A 484 -24.95 47.78 18.83
C ASN A 484 -24.86 46.31 18.39
N LYS A 485 -24.57 45.42 19.34
CA LYS A 485 -24.47 43.98 19.10
C LYS A 485 -25.79 43.39 18.56
N LYS A 486 -26.96 43.81 19.05
CA LYS A 486 -28.26 43.30 18.56
C LYS A 486 -28.49 43.65 17.09
N THR A 487 -28.15 44.88 16.72
CA THR A 487 -28.23 45.37 15.35
C THR A 487 -27.30 44.61 14.40
N LYS A 488 -26.07 44.27 14.85
CA LYS A 488 -25.15 43.42 14.08
C LYS A 488 -25.72 42.02 13.84
N TYR A 489 -26.43 41.44 14.81
CA TYR A 489 -27.10 40.14 14.66
C TYR A 489 -28.18 40.19 13.57
N TYR A 490 -29.08 41.18 13.62
CA TYR A 490 -30.16 41.34 12.63
C TYR A 490 -29.64 41.59 11.21
N PHE A 491 -28.61 42.43 11.09
CA PHE A 491 -27.94 42.66 9.81
C PHE A 491 -27.32 41.38 9.25
N SER A 492 -26.67 40.58 10.11
CA SER A 492 -26.07 39.31 9.70
C SER A 492 -27.11 38.31 9.18
N PHE A 493 -28.29 38.20 9.82
CA PHE A 493 -29.38 37.36 9.30
C PHE A 493 -29.94 37.87 7.96
N SER A 494 -29.99 39.19 7.75
CA SER A 494 -30.34 39.76 6.44
C SER A 494 -29.34 39.33 5.37
N MET A 495 -28.04 39.36 5.68
CA MET A 495 -26.97 38.96 4.76
C MET A 495 -27.01 37.47 4.42
N ILE A 496 -27.29 36.62 5.41
CA ILE A 496 -27.47 35.18 5.20
C ILE A 496 -28.66 34.94 4.27
N GLY A 497 -29.77 35.65 4.51
CA GLY A 497 -30.96 35.62 3.66
C GLY A 497 -30.64 35.98 2.22
N ILE A 498 -29.93 37.09 1.98
CA ILE A 498 -29.50 37.51 0.64
C ILE A 498 -28.63 36.43 -0.03
N PHE A 499 -27.63 35.92 0.69
CA PHE A 499 -26.66 34.99 0.14
C PHE A 499 -27.29 33.67 -0.31
N ILE A 500 -28.11 33.05 0.54
CA ILE A 500 -28.83 31.80 0.20
C ILE A 500 -29.82 32.04 -0.94
N THR A 501 -30.50 33.19 -0.91
CA THR A 501 -31.44 33.61 -1.97
C THR A 501 -30.73 33.74 -3.32
N ASP A 502 -29.53 34.34 -3.37
CA ASP A 502 -28.76 34.52 -4.61
C ASP A 502 -28.27 33.18 -5.19
N ILE A 503 -27.92 32.19 -4.36
CA ILE A 503 -27.59 30.83 -4.85
C ILE A 503 -28.79 30.23 -5.58
N TYR A 504 -29.95 30.25 -4.92
CA TYR A 504 -31.17 29.67 -5.48
C TYR A 504 -31.59 30.37 -6.77
N LEU A 505 -31.60 31.71 -6.77
CA LEU A 505 -31.99 32.47 -7.95
C LEU A 505 -30.98 32.29 -9.10
N MET A 506 -29.68 32.15 -8.81
CA MET A 506 -28.67 31.87 -9.82
C MET A 506 -28.94 30.54 -10.52
N LEU A 507 -29.11 29.46 -9.74
CA LEU A 507 -29.34 28.11 -10.26
C LEU A 507 -30.65 28.01 -11.06
N ARG A 508 -31.63 28.85 -10.72
CA ARG A 508 -32.97 28.83 -11.31
C ARG A 508 -33.14 29.78 -12.51
N TYR A 509 -32.52 30.95 -12.51
CA TYR A 509 -32.90 32.04 -13.42
C TYR A 509 -31.77 32.73 -14.18
N TYR A 510 -30.51 32.72 -13.72
CA TYR A 510 -29.46 33.54 -14.35
C TYR A 510 -28.06 32.91 -14.40
N ALA A 511 -28.00 31.57 -14.45
CA ALA A 511 -26.76 30.80 -14.57
C ALA A 511 -25.83 31.31 -15.70
N GLY A 512 -26.38 31.70 -16.85
CA GLY A 512 -25.59 32.21 -17.97
C GLY A 512 -24.95 33.59 -17.74
N SER A 513 -25.67 34.51 -17.11
CA SER A 513 -25.14 35.81 -16.71
C SER A 513 -24.04 35.66 -15.66
N PHE A 514 -24.22 34.74 -14.71
CA PHE A 514 -23.19 34.37 -13.73
C PHE A 514 -21.97 33.74 -14.41
N TYR A 515 -22.17 32.81 -15.36
CA TYR A 515 -21.11 32.18 -16.14
C TYR A 515 -20.24 33.19 -16.88
N ASN A 516 -20.87 34.12 -17.62
CA ASN A 516 -20.16 35.13 -18.39
C ASN A 516 -19.30 36.06 -17.53
N ARG A 517 -19.74 36.34 -16.29
CA ARG A 517 -19.06 37.26 -15.38
C ARG A 517 -17.95 36.59 -14.57
N TYR A 518 -18.15 35.35 -14.10
CA TYR A 518 -17.25 34.73 -13.10
C TYR A 518 -16.48 33.49 -13.62
N ILE A 519 -16.98 32.77 -14.65
CA ILE A 519 -16.47 31.42 -15.00
C ILE A 519 -15.93 31.33 -16.43
N LYS A 520 -16.43 32.11 -17.39
CA LYS A 520 -16.14 31.97 -18.84
C LYS A 520 -14.66 31.83 -19.21
N TYR A 521 -13.78 32.55 -18.52
CA TYR A 521 -12.33 32.51 -18.81
C TYR A 521 -11.61 31.31 -18.20
N LYS A 522 -12.27 30.57 -17.29
CA LYS A 522 -11.71 29.40 -16.58
C LYS A 522 -11.98 28.09 -17.32
N VAL A 523 -12.88 28.06 -18.30
CA VAL A 523 -13.27 26.86 -19.05
C VAL A 523 -13.60 27.16 -20.51
N ASN A 524 -13.25 26.25 -21.43
CA ASN A 524 -13.54 26.38 -22.86
C ASN A 524 -14.91 25.76 -23.20
N ILE A 525 -16.00 26.34 -22.66
CA ILE A 525 -17.38 25.88 -22.89
C ILE A 525 -18.19 27.06 -23.43
N ASN A 526 -19.01 26.83 -24.46
CA ASN A 526 -20.00 27.82 -24.89
C ASN A 526 -21.32 27.48 -24.17
N LEU A 527 -21.88 28.43 -23.42
CA LEU A 527 -23.09 28.20 -22.65
C LEU A 527 -24.24 29.03 -23.23
N ASP A 528 -25.28 28.35 -23.72
CA ASP A 528 -26.59 28.95 -23.94
C ASP A 528 -27.36 28.93 -22.61
N GLU A 529 -27.89 30.09 -22.17
CA GLU A 529 -28.62 30.20 -20.90
C GLU A 529 -29.82 29.24 -20.85
N THR A 530 -30.44 28.95 -21.99
CA THR A 530 -31.60 28.05 -22.08
C THR A 530 -31.21 26.58 -21.96
N GLU A 531 -30.01 26.21 -22.39
CA GLU A 531 -29.51 24.83 -22.39
C GLU A 531 -29.20 24.34 -20.96
N PHE A 532 -28.70 25.22 -20.08
CA PHE A 532 -28.41 24.83 -18.70
C PHE A 532 -29.68 24.41 -17.95
N HIS A 533 -30.71 25.26 -17.95
CA HIS A 533 -31.94 25.01 -17.20
C HIS A 533 -32.80 23.87 -17.80
N GLN A 534 -32.68 23.58 -19.09
CA GLN A 534 -33.27 22.36 -19.68
C GLN A 534 -32.63 21.08 -19.13
N ASN A 535 -31.34 21.13 -18.82
CA ASN A 535 -30.58 19.99 -18.35
C ASN A 535 -30.47 19.91 -16.82
N VAL A 536 -30.90 20.95 -16.09
CA VAL A 536 -30.95 20.98 -14.62
C VAL A 536 -32.38 21.32 -14.18
N PRO A 537 -33.26 20.32 -13.97
CA PRO A 537 -34.64 20.57 -13.58
C PRO A 537 -34.72 21.24 -12.19
N VAL A 538 -35.22 22.46 -12.19
CA VAL A 538 -35.32 23.37 -11.04
C VAL A 538 -36.04 22.76 -9.83
N GLN A 539 -37.07 21.93 -10.06
CA GLN A 539 -37.90 21.33 -9.00
C GLN A 539 -37.16 20.29 -8.15
N LYS A 540 -35.93 19.91 -8.53
CA LYS A 540 -35.11 18.89 -7.85
C LYS A 540 -33.84 19.45 -7.23
N ILE A 541 -33.69 20.77 -7.22
CA ILE A 541 -32.53 21.40 -6.59
C ILE A 541 -32.83 21.53 -5.10
N MET A 542 -32.10 20.82 -4.26
CA MET A 542 -32.27 20.84 -2.79
C MET A 542 -30.95 21.26 -2.14
N ILE A 543 -31.03 21.85 -0.94
CA ILE A 543 -29.87 22.15 -0.12
C ILE A 543 -30.03 21.50 1.25
N HIS A 544 -29.00 20.81 1.73
CA HIS A 544 -28.98 20.23 3.07
C HIS A 544 -27.66 20.54 3.77
N SER A 545 -27.73 20.88 5.05
CA SER A 545 -26.55 21.17 5.86
C SER A 545 -26.08 19.97 6.68
N ASP A 546 -24.78 19.96 6.94
CA ASP A 546 -24.08 19.08 7.86
C ASP A 546 -23.23 19.96 8.77
N ALA A 547 -23.70 20.16 10.00
CA ALA A 547 -23.03 21.07 10.94
C ALA A 547 -21.72 20.50 11.48
N ASP A 548 -21.57 19.17 11.57
CA ASP A 548 -20.33 18.52 12.00
C ASP A 548 -19.23 18.76 10.97
N ARG A 549 -19.57 18.66 9.68
CA ARG A 549 -18.67 18.99 8.56
C ARG A 549 -18.61 20.47 8.25
N ARG A 550 -19.43 21.29 8.89
CA ARG A 550 -19.52 22.73 8.66
C ARG A 550 -19.77 23.05 7.18
N SER A 551 -20.60 22.24 6.54
CA SER A 551 -20.82 22.26 5.09
C SER A 551 -22.30 22.24 4.75
N ALA A 552 -22.64 22.75 3.57
CA ALA A 552 -23.94 22.52 2.95
C ALA A 552 -23.75 21.88 1.58
N PHE A 553 -24.64 20.98 1.24
CA PHE A 553 -24.62 20.26 -0.01
C PHE A 553 -25.78 20.73 -0.87
N ILE A 554 -25.52 20.94 -2.16
CA ILE A 554 -26.54 21.31 -3.14
C ILE A 554 -26.79 20.10 -4.03
N ASP A 555 -27.90 19.42 -3.79
CA ASP A 555 -28.38 18.33 -4.64
C ASP A 555 -28.91 18.91 -5.95
N LEU A 556 -28.38 18.42 -7.06
CA LEU A 556 -28.66 18.87 -8.42
C LEU A 556 -28.91 17.64 -9.25
N ARG A 557 -29.87 17.69 -10.16
CA ARG A 557 -29.99 16.65 -11.18
C ARG A 557 -29.48 17.19 -12.50
N CYS A 558 -28.62 16.44 -13.18
CA CYS A 558 -28.06 16.89 -14.46
C CYS A 558 -28.31 15.85 -15.54
N ASN A 559 -28.90 16.31 -16.66
CA ASN A 559 -29.21 15.46 -17.82
C ASN A 559 -28.16 15.57 -18.94
N SER A 560 -27.11 16.41 -18.76
CA SER A 560 -25.97 16.50 -19.69
C SER A 560 -24.65 16.74 -18.95
N ALA A 561 -23.55 16.28 -19.55
CA ALA A 561 -22.20 16.45 -19.01
C ALA A 561 -21.78 17.94 -18.91
N THR A 562 -22.19 18.74 -19.89
CA THR A 562 -21.95 20.19 -19.92
C THR A 562 -22.67 20.87 -18.75
N ALA A 563 -23.94 20.54 -18.52
CA ALA A 563 -24.71 21.08 -17.42
C ALA A 563 -24.16 20.63 -16.05
N HIS A 564 -23.76 19.37 -15.93
CA HIS A 564 -23.07 18.85 -14.73
C HIS A 564 -21.83 19.70 -14.41
N LYS A 565 -20.93 19.87 -15.39
CA LYS A 565 -19.68 20.61 -15.20
C LYS A 565 -19.94 22.07 -14.80
N LEU A 566 -20.91 22.72 -15.43
CA LEU A 566 -21.27 24.10 -15.11
C LEU A 566 -21.89 24.22 -13.73
N ALA A 567 -22.76 23.29 -13.33
CA ALA A 567 -23.37 23.28 -12.01
C ALA A 567 -22.31 23.13 -10.90
N VAL A 568 -21.33 22.23 -11.08
CA VAL A 568 -20.20 22.11 -10.15
C VAL A 568 -19.39 23.41 -10.05
N LEU A 569 -19.10 24.06 -11.19
CA LEU A 569 -18.36 25.32 -11.20
C LEU A 569 -19.14 26.45 -10.53
N PHE A 570 -20.46 26.53 -10.76
CA PHE A 570 -21.31 27.51 -10.10
C PHE A 570 -21.28 27.36 -8.57
N VAL A 571 -21.45 26.13 -8.06
CA VAL A 571 -21.39 25.87 -6.63
C VAL A 571 -20.01 26.21 -6.04
N LYS A 572 -18.93 25.85 -6.73
CA LYS A 572 -17.56 26.20 -6.32
C LYS A 572 -17.29 27.71 -6.28
N GLU A 573 -17.84 28.50 -7.20
CA GLU A 573 -17.69 29.96 -7.11
C GLU A 573 -18.43 30.50 -5.89
N PHE A 574 -19.62 29.98 -5.55
CA PHE A 574 -20.32 30.39 -4.33
C PHE A 574 -19.60 29.94 -3.05
N GLU A 575 -18.96 28.77 -3.04
CA GLU A 575 -18.08 28.32 -1.95
C GLU A 575 -16.95 29.33 -1.70
N LEU A 576 -16.27 29.79 -2.76
CA LEU A 576 -15.23 30.82 -2.63
C LEU A 576 -15.80 32.13 -2.09
N ILE A 577 -17.06 32.46 -2.42
CA ILE A 577 -17.71 33.66 -1.93
C ILE A 577 -18.10 33.51 -0.46
N ILE A 578 -18.50 32.34 0.04
CA ILE A 578 -18.76 32.12 1.48
C ILE A 578 -17.60 32.61 2.32
N SER A 579 -16.36 32.26 1.94
CA SER A 579 -15.16 32.69 2.66
C SER A 579 -15.03 34.21 2.76
N LYS A 580 -15.56 34.96 1.79
CA LYS A 580 -15.56 36.43 1.80
C LYS A 580 -16.60 37.03 2.74
N PHE A 581 -17.66 36.30 3.09
CA PHE A 581 -18.77 36.75 3.95
C PHE A 581 -18.73 36.07 5.34
N GLU A 582 -17.62 35.42 5.70
CA GLU A 582 -17.45 34.65 6.93
C GLU A 582 -17.79 35.44 8.21
N ASP A 583 -17.44 36.72 8.26
CA ASP A 583 -17.65 37.57 9.45
C ASP A 583 -19.14 37.68 9.85
N TYR A 584 -20.04 37.69 8.87
CA TYR A 584 -21.49 37.74 9.11
C TYR A 584 -22.00 36.40 9.67
N PHE A 585 -21.58 35.29 9.07
CA PHE A 585 -21.93 33.94 9.52
C PHE A 585 -21.42 33.70 10.94
N LYS A 586 -20.18 34.07 11.21
CA LYS A 586 -19.54 33.96 12.53
C LYS A 586 -20.26 34.79 13.60
N THR A 587 -20.77 35.96 13.25
CA THR A 587 -21.48 36.85 14.19
C THR A 587 -22.72 36.19 14.80
N VAL A 588 -23.42 35.36 14.04
CA VAL A 588 -24.61 34.63 14.49
C VAL A 588 -24.32 33.18 14.91
N GLY A 589 -23.06 32.74 14.87
CA GLY A 589 -22.68 31.36 15.20
C GLY A 589 -22.90 30.34 14.07
N LEU A 590 -23.20 30.78 12.84
CA LEU A 590 -23.34 29.87 11.71
C LEU A 590 -21.95 29.41 11.22
N LYS A 591 -21.60 28.16 11.48
CA LYS A 591 -20.34 27.54 11.05
C LYS A 591 -20.51 26.86 9.70
N LEU A 592 -20.77 27.64 8.65
CA LEU A 592 -20.91 27.16 7.28
C LEU A 592 -19.71 27.63 6.44
N TYR A 593 -18.81 26.72 6.09
CA TYR A 593 -17.55 27.01 5.39
C TYR A 593 -17.50 26.44 3.98
N TYR A 594 -18.15 25.30 3.74
CA TYR A 594 -18.07 24.58 2.48
C TYR A 594 -19.43 24.47 1.81
N LEU A 595 -19.47 24.62 0.49
CA LEU A 595 -20.60 24.27 -0.36
C LEU A 595 -20.18 23.16 -1.32
N THR A 596 -20.92 22.05 -1.33
CA THR A 596 -20.55 20.89 -2.14
C THR A 596 -21.70 20.47 -3.07
N PRO A 597 -21.48 20.37 -4.40
CA PRO A 597 -22.50 19.88 -5.30
C PRO A 597 -22.65 18.36 -5.15
N LYS A 598 -23.88 17.87 -5.07
CA LYS A 598 -24.24 16.44 -5.16
C LYS A 598 -25.11 16.26 -6.39
N ILE A 599 -24.76 15.33 -7.28
CA ILE A 599 -25.41 15.25 -8.60
C ILE A 599 -26.11 13.91 -8.82
N GLU A 600 -27.45 13.94 -8.93
CA GLU A 600 -28.28 12.81 -9.35
C GLU A 600 -28.26 12.67 -10.88
N LYS A 601 -28.01 11.46 -11.39
CA LYS A 601 -28.00 11.18 -12.83
C LYS A 601 -29.31 10.52 -13.26
N ASN A 602 -29.82 10.87 -14.44
CA ASN A 602 -30.88 10.08 -15.08
C ASN A 602 -30.65 9.95 -16.59
N ASN A 603 -30.83 8.72 -17.09
CA ASN A 603 -31.06 8.34 -18.50
C ASN A 603 -29.93 8.57 -19.52
N MET A 604 -28.69 8.19 -19.21
CA MET A 604 -27.73 7.78 -20.25
C MET A 604 -27.69 6.26 -20.29
N GLN A 605 -28.26 5.63 -21.31
CA GLN A 605 -28.61 4.20 -21.32
C GLN A 605 -27.41 3.24 -21.15
N ASN A 606 -26.20 3.69 -21.52
CA ASN A 606 -24.96 2.91 -21.41
C ASN A 606 -23.92 3.55 -20.49
N THR A 607 -24.17 4.76 -19.97
CA THR A 607 -23.23 5.45 -19.09
C THR A 607 -23.52 5.03 -17.67
N ILE A 608 -22.58 4.29 -17.12
CA ILE A 608 -22.71 3.69 -15.80
C ILE A 608 -22.41 4.76 -14.75
N ASP A 609 -21.26 5.42 -14.87
CA ASP A 609 -20.73 6.30 -13.85
C ASP A 609 -19.93 7.48 -14.41
N ASN A 610 -19.65 8.47 -13.55
CA ASN A 610 -18.89 9.67 -13.89
C ASN A 610 -17.76 9.82 -12.86
N TYR A 611 -16.53 9.92 -13.34
CA TYR A 611 -15.35 9.93 -12.50
C TYR A 611 -14.46 11.12 -12.81
N ASN A 612 -13.71 11.54 -11.81
CA ASN A 612 -12.56 12.41 -11.93
C ASN A 612 -11.36 11.64 -11.38
N PHE A 613 -10.15 11.95 -11.84
CA PHE A 613 -8.96 11.54 -11.11
C PHE A 613 -8.98 12.18 -9.71
N GLU A 614 -8.63 11.40 -8.67
CA GLU A 614 -8.67 11.87 -7.28
C GLU A 614 -7.75 13.08 -7.01
N ALA A 615 -6.69 13.23 -7.81
CA ALA A 615 -5.73 14.32 -7.69
C ALA A 615 -5.62 15.14 -8.97
N TYR A 616 -5.25 16.42 -8.80
CA TYR A 616 -5.18 17.39 -9.89
C TYR A 616 -3.92 17.19 -10.74
N ILE A 617 -4.09 16.53 -11.88
CA ILE A 617 -3.03 16.08 -12.78
C ILE A 617 -2.06 17.18 -13.25
N PRO A 618 -2.44 18.42 -13.59
CA PRO A 618 -1.47 19.39 -14.09
C PRO A 618 -0.52 19.92 -13.02
N THR A 619 -0.83 19.77 -11.73
CA THR A 619 0.15 20.02 -10.65
C THR A 619 1.17 18.88 -10.56
N LEU A 620 0.80 17.67 -10.99
CA LEU A 620 1.66 16.49 -10.96
C LEU A 620 2.54 16.36 -12.20
N ILE A 621 2.10 16.80 -13.38
CA ILE A 621 2.88 16.71 -14.62
C ILE A 621 4.30 17.31 -14.48
N PRO A 622 4.49 18.51 -13.91
CA PRO A 622 5.83 19.06 -13.68
C PRO A 622 6.70 18.20 -12.76
N LEU A 623 6.12 17.48 -11.79
CA LEU A 623 6.82 16.56 -10.90
C LEU A 623 7.22 15.27 -11.62
N LEU A 624 6.50 14.86 -12.67
CA LEU A 624 6.82 13.69 -13.47
C LEU A 624 7.92 13.98 -14.51
N THR A 625 8.06 15.24 -14.94
CA THR A 625 8.97 15.65 -16.04
C THR A 625 10.22 16.39 -15.55
N GLY A 626 11.30 16.39 -16.34
CA GLY A 626 12.51 17.19 -16.09
C GLY A 626 13.52 16.46 -15.20
N ASP A 627 14.13 17.18 -14.25
CA ASP A 627 15.10 16.62 -13.28
C ASP A 627 14.43 15.86 -12.12
N ASN A 628 13.10 15.69 -12.14
CA ASN A 628 12.33 15.18 -11.01
C ASN A 628 12.22 13.64 -10.98
N ILE A 629 11.51 13.04 -11.95
CA ILE A 629 11.25 11.58 -11.97
C ILE A 629 11.63 10.96 -13.32
N TYR A 630 11.08 11.44 -14.44
CA TYR A 630 11.40 10.89 -15.77
C TYR A 630 12.21 11.87 -16.63
N ALA A 631 13.44 11.47 -16.94
CA ALA A 631 14.35 12.22 -17.81
C ALA A 631 13.94 12.16 -19.30
N ARG A 632 13.20 11.12 -19.71
CA ARG A 632 12.78 10.89 -21.10
C ARG A 632 11.26 10.78 -21.21
N LYS A 633 10.69 11.32 -22.28
CA LYS A 633 9.24 11.23 -22.51
C LYS A 633 8.83 9.83 -22.95
N GLU A 634 9.70 9.08 -23.63
CA GLU A 634 9.44 7.73 -24.15
C GLU A 634 9.16 6.68 -23.06
N VAL A 635 9.45 7.01 -21.79
CA VAL A 635 9.20 6.16 -20.62
C VAL A 635 7.74 5.71 -20.51
N PHE A 636 6.78 6.49 -21.02
CA PHE A 636 5.37 6.08 -21.01
C PHE A 636 5.16 4.72 -21.69
N ALA A 637 5.91 4.40 -22.74
CA ALA A 637 5.81 3.13 -23.43
C ALA A 637 6.31 1.98 -22.54
N ARG A 638 7.38 2.20 -21.78
CA ARG A 638 7.90 1.23 -20.79
C ARG A 638 6.88 0.97 -19.69
N GLU A 639 6.25 2.01 -19.15
CA GLU A 639 5.23 1.90 -18.10
C GLU A 639 3.99 1.13 -18.58
N LEU A 640 3.50 1.43 -19.79
CA LEU A 640 2.34 0.72 -20.34
C LEU A 640 2.67 -0.75 -20.68
N ILE A 641 3.85 -1.04 -21.23
CA ILE A 641 4.28 -2.43 -21.49
C ILE A 641 4.41 -3.21 -20.17
N GLN A 642 4.96 -2.62 -19.10
CA GLN A 642 5.01 -3.26 -17.78
C GLN A 642 3.62 -3.63 -17.27
N ASN A 643 2.65 -2.72 -17.38
CA ASN A 643 1.27 -2.99 -16.99
C ASN A 643 0.65 -4.14 -17.80
N SER A 644 0.94 -4.21 -19.10
CA SER A 644 0.49 -5.32 -19.96
C SER A 644 1.18 -6.66 -19.59
N ILE A 645 2.48 -6.65 -19.29
CA ILE A 645 3.20 -7.85 -18.81
C ILE A 645 2.55 -8.37 -17.53
N ASP A 646 2.30 -7.48 -16.56
CA ASP A 646 1.65 -7.87 -15.30
C ASP A 646 0.24 -8.42 -15.54
N ALA A 647 -0.57 -7.74 -16.35
CA ALA A 647 -1.93 -8.20 -16.65
C ALA A 647 -1.94 -9.58 -17.34
N ILE A 648 -1.02 -9.83 -18.26
CA ILE A 648 -0.88 -11.13 -18.93
C ILE A 648 -0.40 -12.19 -17.94
N ALA A 649 0.61 -11.90 -17.11
CA ALA A 649 1.16 -12.85 -16.14
C ALA A 649 0.14 -13.27 -15.09
N VAL A 650 -0.66 -12.33 -14.58
CA VAL A 650 -1.74 -12.61 -13.64
C VAL A 650 -2.80 -13.51 -14.29
N ARG A 651 -3.22 -13.24 -15.52
CA ARG A 651 -4.18 -14.11 -16.23
C ARG A 651 -3.58 -15.49 -16.51
N ALA A 652 -2.32 -15.56 -16.93
CA ALA A 652 -1.59 -16.79 -17.25
C ALA A 652 -1.47 -17.77 -16.07
N SER A 653 -1.66 -17.28 -14.83
CA SER A 653 -1.70 -18.13 -13.64
C SER A 653 -2.94 -19.04 -13.57
N SER A 654 -4.06 -18.60 -14.14
CA SER A 654 -5.37 -19.29 -14.08
C SER A 654 -5.86 -19.76 -15.45
N ASP A 655 -5.54 -19.04 -16.52
CA ASP A 655 -5.89 -19.37 -17.91
C ASP A 655 -4.63 -19.29 -18.78
N ARG A 656 -4.25 -20.41 -19.42
CA ARG A 656 -3.05 -20.45 -20.29
C ARG A 656 -3.36 -20.42 -21.77
N ASP A 657 -4.63 -20.55 -22.17
CA ASP A 657 -5.04 -20.72 -23.57
C ASP A 657 -5.58 -19.41 -24.13
N PHE A 658 -4.71 -18.41 -24.23
CA PHE A 658 -5.02 -17.11 -24.82
C PHE A 658 -3.78 -16.50 -25.47
N ASP A 659 -3.98 -15.46 -26.29
CA ASP A 659 -2.89 -14.74 -26.91
C ASP A 659 -2.12 -13.89 -25.90
N GLN A 660 -0.89 -14.28 -25.59
CA GLN A 660 -0.02 -13.58 -24.63
C GLN A 660 0.87 -12.52 -25.30
N THR A 661 0.58 -12.14 -26.55
CA THR A 661 1.33 -11.12 -27.29
C THR A 661 0.85 -9.72 -26.93
N ILE A 662 1.79 -8.80 -26.68
CA ILE A 662 1.51 -7.38 -26.50
C ILE A 662 1.54 -6.70 -27.88
N TYR A 663 0.43 -6.08 -28.27
CA TYR A 663 0.30 -5.40 -29.55
C TYR A 663 0.45 -3.90 -29.39
N ILE A 664 1.42 -3.31 -30.08
CA ILE A 664 1.63 -1.86 -30.12
C ILE A 664 1.37 -1.37 -31.54
N THR A 665 0.45 -0.42 -31.70
CA THR A 665 0.21 0.27 -32.97
C THR A 665 0.61 1.73 -32.86
N LEU A 666 1.46 2.18 -33.78
CA LEU A 666 1.78 3.58 -33.99
C LEU A 666 1.12 4.02 -35.30
N GLY A 667 0.24 5.01 -35.25
CA GLY A 667 -0.59 5.39 -36.40
C GLY A 667 -1.10 6.82 -36.31
N GLU A 668 -2.15 7.12 -37.09
CA GLU A 668 -2.86 8.40 -37.02
C GLU A 668 -4.37 8.19 -36.88
N SER A 669 -5.01 8.99 -36.03
CA SER A 669 -6.45 9.01 -35.86
C SER A 669 -6.90 10.40 -35.40
N LYS A 670 -8.10 10.83 -35.83
CA LYS A 670 -8.62 12.19 -35.57
C LYS A 670 -7.62 13.32 -35.95
N GLY A 671 -6.81 13.12 -37.00
CA GLY A 671 -5.78 14.07 -37.44
C GLY A 671 -4.64 14.31 -36.43
N ARG A 672 -4.35 13.33 -35.56
CA ARG A 672 -3.25 13.31 -34.61
C ARG A 672 -2.52 11.96 -34.68
N LYS A 673 -1.23 11.94 -34.35
CA LYS A 673 -0.49 10.69 -34.12
C LYS A 673 -1.07 9.97 -32.91
N ILE A 674 -1.13 8.65 -32.95
CA ILE A 674 -1.58 7.82 -31.85
C ILE A 674 -0.53 6.78 -31.46
N PHE A 675 -0.49 6.47 -30.15
CA PHE A 675 0.14 5.27 -29.61
C PHE A 675 -0.98 4.40 -29.03
N ARG A 676 -1.17 3.21 -29.57
CA ARG A 676 -2.15 2.24 -29.05
C ARG A 676 -1.41 1.01 -28.56
N ILE A 677 -1.71 0.57 -27.35
CA ILE A 677 -1.26 -0.70 -26.79
C ILE A 677 -2.49 -1.57 -26.50
N LYS A 678 -2.41 -2.85 -26.84
CA LYS A 678 -3.42 -3.84 -26.53
C LYS A 678 -2.76 -5.08 -25.95
N ASP A 679 -3.30 -5.55 -24.85
CA ASP A 679 -3.01 -6.86 -24.28
C ASP A 679 -4.31 -7.65 -24.09
N PHE A 680 -4.17 -8.96 -24.00
CA PHE A 680 -5.26 -9.87 -23.65
C PHE A 680 -5.10 -10.35 -22.21
N GLY A 681 -4.55 -9.52 -21.32
CA GLY A 681 -4.35 -9.86 -19.92
C GLY A 681 -5.65 -9.91 -19.13
N THR A 682 -5.58 -9.66 -17.83
CA THR A 682 -6.74 -9.71 -16.94
C THR A 682 -7.86 -8.74 -17.31
N GLY A 683 -7.54 -7.58 -17.89
CA GLY A 683 -8.50 -6.49 -18.05
C GLY A 683 -8.93 -5.88 -16.72
N MET A 684 -9.87 -4.95 -16.76
CA MET A 684 -10.40 -4.24 -15.60
C MET A 684 -11.92 -4.32 -15.56
N ASP A 685 -12.46 -4.50 -14.36
CA ASP A 685 -13.87 -4.27 -14.02
C ASP A 685 -14.02 -2.85 -13.46
N ARG A 686 -15.27 -2.46 -13.13
CA ARG A 686 -15.57 -1.14 -12.58
C ARG A 686 -14.78 -0.85 -11.29
N PHE A 687 -14.73 -1.84 -10.39
CA PHE A 687 -14.00 -1.75 -9.13
C PHE A 687 -12.51 -1.42 -9.35
N LYS A 688 -11.85 -2.12 -10.29
CA LYS A 688 -10.43 -1.89 -10.58
C LYS A 688 -10.20 -0.51 -11.21
N ILE A 689 -11.14 -0.05 -12.04
CA ILE A 689 -11.08 1.29 -12.60
C ILE A 689 -11.15 2.32 -11.48
N GLU A 690 -12.19 2.26 -10.65
CA GLU A 690 -12.48 3.24 -9.60
C GLU A 690 -11.39 3.30 -8.53
N ARG A 691 -10.90 2.15 -8.09
CA ARG A 691 -9.99 2.06 -6.94
C ARG A 691 -8.52 2.21 -7.30
N TYR A 692 -8.13 1.89 -8.54
CA TYR A 692 -6.72 1.87 -8.95
C TYR A 692 -6.44 2.67 -10.23
N PHE A 693 -7.29 2.60 -11.26
CA PHE A 693 -7.03 3.35 -12.49
C PHE A 693 -7.24 4.86 -12.29
N THR A 694 -8.27 5.25 -11.53
CA THR A 694 -8.60 6.67 -11.29
C THR A 694 -7.96 7.26 -10.03
N SER A 695 -7.50 6.42 -9.11
CA SER A 695 -6.84 6.83 -7.86
C SER A 695 -5.32 6.89 -8.03
N ILE A 696 -4.75 8.10 -7.97
CA ILE A 696 -3.32 8.31 -8.17
C ILE A 696 -2.52 7.75 -6.99
N GLY A 697 -1.48 6.95 -7.28
CA GLY A 697 -0.59 6.40 -6.26
C GLY A 697 -1.13 5.12 -5.58
N ARG A 698 -2.26 4.58 -6.05
CA ARG A 698 -2.74 3.24 -5.67
C ARG A 698 -2.42 2.25 -6.79
N SER A 699 -1.86 1.09 -6.45
CA SER A 699 -1.66 -0.01 -7.40
C SER A 699 -2.43 -1.24 -6.93
N PHE A 700 -3.15 -1.88 -7.85
CA PHE A 700 -3.80 -3.17 -7.60
C PHE A 700 -2.78 -4.20 -7.12
N TYR A 701 -1.60 -4.20 -7.74
CA TYR A 701 -0.54 -5.17 -7.52
C TYR A 701 0.15 -5.07 -6.14
N SER A 702 0.02 -3.93 -5.45
CA SER A 702 0.51 -3.75 -4.08
C SER A 702 -0.59 -3.86 -3.01
N GLY A 703 -1.85 -3.97 -3.43
CA GLY A 703 -3.01 -4.10 -2.55
C GLY A 703 -3.12 -5.47 -1.87
N ASP A 704 -4.03 -5.56 -0.89
CA ASP A 704 -4.43 -6.85 -0.30
C ASP A 704 -5.14 -7.72 -1.35
N GLU A 705 -5.88 -7.09 -2.28
CA GLU A 705 -6.71 -7.77 -3.27
C GLU A 705 -5.90 -8.62 -4.26
N TYR A 706 -4.66 -8.20 -4.59
CA TYR A 706 -3.74 -9.01 -5.39
C TYR A 706 -3.11 -10.15 -4.58
N ARG A 707 -2.82 -9.91 -3.29
CA ARG A 707 -2.27 -10.93 -2.39
C ARG A 707 -3.26 -12.08 -2.17
N ASP A 708 -4.55 -11.75 -2.11
CA ASP A 708 -5.64 -12.71 -1.95
C ASP A 708 -5.82 -13.63 -3.18
N LEU A 709 -5.25 -13.31 -4.34
CA LEU A 709 -5.26 -14.19 -5.50
C LEU A 709 -4.32 -15.40 -5.34
N GLU A 710 -3.41 -15.37 -4.35
CA GLU A 710 -2.41 -16.42 -4.08
C GLU A 710 -1.55 -16.79 -5.30
N ILE A 711 -1.38 -15.84 -6.23
CA ILE A 711 -0.61 -16.05 -7.44
C ILE A 711 0.88 -15.98 -7.12
N ASP A 712 1.61 -17.03 -7.49
CA ASP A 712 3.08 -17.10 -7.40
C ASP A 712 3.75 -16.30 -8.53
N TYR A 713 3.32 -15.05 -8.72
CA TYR A 713 3.90 -14.05 -9.61
C TYR A 713 4.09 -12.75 -8.84
N LYS A 714 5.23 -12.09 -9.03
CA LYS A 714 5.53 -10.79 -8.41
C LYS A 714 5.45 -9.68 -9.47
N PRO A 715 4.44 -8.79 -9.40
CA PRO A 715 4.25 -7.76 -10.41
C PRO A 715 5.39 -6.75 -10.46
N ILE A 716 5.60 -6.21 -11.65
CA ILE A 716 6.61 -5.21 -11.93
C ILE A 716 6.08 -3.82 -11.51
N SER A 717 4.81 -3.51 -11.76
CA SER A 717 4.17 -2.21 -11.56
C SER A 717 3.57 -1.99 -10.15
N ASN A 718 4.40 -1.65 -9.16
CA ASN A 718 3.97 -1.55 -7.75
C ASN A 718 3.63 -0.14 -7.22
N PHE A 719 3.94 0.93 -7.97
CA PHE A 719 3.83 2.31 -7.45
C PHE A 719 2.49 3.02 -7.73
N GLY A 720 1.70 2.57 -8.71
CA GLY A 720 0.40 3.20 -9.02
C GLY A 720 0.49 4.58 -9.70
N ILE A 721 1.65 4.95 -10.25
CA ILE A 721 1.85 6.21 -10.99
C ILE A 721 2.21 6.00 -12.47
N GLY A 722 2.44 4.75 -12.89
CA GLY A 722 2.95 4.43 -14.24
C GLY A 722 2.07 4.95 -15.37
N PHE A 723 0.74 4.85 -15.23
CA PHE A 723 -0.20 5.39 -16.22
C PHE A 723 -0.11 6.91 -16.38
N LEU A 724 0.25 7.66 -15.33
CA LEU A 724 0.35 9.12 -15.39
C LEU A 724 1.43 9.60 -16.37
N SER A 725 2.44 8.78 -16.64
CA SER A 725 3.46 9.08 -17.66
C SER A 725 2.85 9.28 -19.05
N ALA A 726 1.67 8.71 -19.35
CA ALA A 726 0.96 8.94 -20.59
C ALA A 726 0.56 10.42 -20.77
N PHE A 727 0.22 11.12 -19.68
CA PHE A 727 -0.15 12.54 -19.72
C PHE A 727 1.04 13.47 -20.03
N MET A 728 2.28 12.96 -20.04
CA MET A 728 3.45 13.70 -20.53
C MET A 728 3.40 13.93 -22.05
N ILE A 729 2.62 13.14 -22.79
CA ILE A 729 2.59 13.16 -24.26
C ILE A 729 1.19 13.36 -24.86
N CYS A 730 0.14 13.12 -24.07
CA CYS A 730 -1.25 13.22 -24.51
C CYS A 730 -2.15 13.88 -23.47
N ARG A 731 -3.32 14.36 -23.91
CA ARG A 731 -4.39 14.85 -23.03
C ARG A 731 -5.68 14.04 -23.16
N GLU A 732 -5.87 13.42 -24.32
CA GLU A 732 -7.03 12.61 -24.63
C GLU A 732 -6.60 11.15 -24.70
N ILE A 733 -7.33 10.28 -23.99
CA ILE A 733 -7.05 8.85 -23.88
C ILE A 733 -8.37 8.09 -24.04
N ASP A 734 -8.36 7.06 -24.89
CA ASP A 734 -9.42 6.05 -24.92
C ASP A 734 -8.94 4.79 -24.25
N VAL A 735 -9.73 4.25 -23.32
CA VAL A 735 -9.49 2.94 -22.70
C VAL A 735 -10.67 2.04 -23.04
N LYS A 736 -10.37 0.84 -23.50
CA LYS A 736 -11.34 -0.24 -23.65
C LYS A 736 -10.84 -1.41 -22.86
N THR A 737 -11.69 -2.00 -22.03
CA THR A 737 -11.26 -3.07 -21.16
C THR A 737 -12.41 -4.02 -20.85
N ARG A 738 -12.09 -5.30 -20.68
CA ARG A 738 -13.05 -6.33 -20.27
C ARG A 738 -12.34 -7.32 -19.37
N TYR A 739 -12.90 -7.53 -18.19
CA TYR A 739 -12.30 -8.39 -17.18
C TYR A 739 -12.46 -9.88 -17.55
N TYR A 740 -11.40 -10.67 -17.41
CA TYR A 740 -11.38 -12.06 -17.89
C TYR A 740 -12.28 -13.01 -17.08
N LEU A 741 -12.54 -12.74 -15.80
CA LEU A 741 -13.45 -13.56 -14.97
C LEU A 741 -14.91 -13.13 -15.08
N ASP A 742 -15.16 -11.89 -15.51
CA ASP A 742 -16.50 -11.39 -15.76
C ASP A 742 -16.65 -11.05 -17.24
N GLU A 743 -16.88 -12.09 -18.02
CA GLU A 743 -17.11 -11.95 -19.46
C GLU A 743 -18.39 -11.15 -19.78
N LYS A 744 -19.23 -10.74 -18.82
CA LYS A 744 -20.53 -10.12 -19.15
C LYS A 744 -20.49 -8.60 -19.29
N GLU A 745 -19.38 -7.94 -18.92
CA GLU A 745 -19.28 -6.49 -18.99
C GLU A 745 -17.96 -6.03 -19.63
N GLY A 746 -18.06 -5.46 -20.83
CA GLY A 746 -16.97 -4.64 -21.37
C GLY A 746 -17.19 -3.17 -21.03
N LEU A 747 -16.10 -2.44 -20.82
CA LEU A 747 -16.11 -1.04 -20.38
C LEU A 747 -15.27 -0.18 -21.33
N ARG A 748 -15.83 0.96 -21.73
CA ARG A 748 -15.14 2.03 -22.45
C ARG A 748 -15.04 3.28 -21.59
N LEU A 749 -13.88 3.91 -21.64
CA LEU A 749 -13.62 5.18 -20.97
C LEU A 749 -13.05 6.13 -22.00
N HIS A 750 -13.74 7.24 -22.21
CA HIS A 750 -13.22 8.34 -22.99
C HIS A 750 -12.77 9.44 -22.03
N ILE A 751 -11.46 9.65 -21.92
CA ILE A 751 -10.86 10.69 -21.09
C ILE A 751 -10.52 11.86 -22.01
N PRO A 752 -11.35 12.91 -22.08
CA PRO A 752 -11.15 14.01 -23.03
C PRO A 752 -10.02 14.96 -22.60
N ASN A 753 -9.78 15.08 -21.30
CA ASN A 753 -8.67 15.81 -20.69
C ASN A 753 -8.45 15.33 -19.24
N TYR A 754 -7.24 15.50 -18.72
CA TYR A 754 -6.86 15.12 -17.36
C TYR A 754 -7.50 15.97 -16.24
N ASP A 755 -8.04 17.16 -16.57
CA ASP A 755 -8.75 18.07 -15.65
C ASP A 755 -10.29 17.85 -15.64
N GLY A 756 -10.76 16.91 -16.46
CA GLY A 756 -12.18 16.72 -16.75
C GLY A 756 -12.77 15.50 -16.05
N CYS A 757 -14.10 15.51 -15.93
CA CYS A 757 -14.86 14.32 -15.64
C CYS A 757 -14.97 13.46 -16.90
N PHE A 758 -14.78 12.15 -16.75
CA PHE A 758 -14.99 11.17 -17.81
C PHE A 758 -16.04 10.15 -17.38
N PHE A 759 -16.65 9.52 -18.38
CA PHE A 759 -17.70 8.54 -18.18
C PHE A 759 -17.17 7.14 -18.42
N ILE A 760 -17.71 6.17 -17.68
CA ILE A 760 -17.57 4.74 -18.01
C ILE A 760 -18.83 4.32 -18.77
N GLU A 761 -18.64 3.80 -19.97
CA GLU A 761 -19.69 3.27 -20.82
C GLU A 761 -19.60 1.76 -20.90
N LYS A 762 -20.75 1.07 -20.86
CA LYS A 762 -20.82 -0.37 -21.11
C LYS A 762 -20.72 -0.65 -22.61
N ASP A 763 -19.87 -1.59 -22.98
CA ASP A 763 -19.74 -2.13 -24.34
C ASP A 763 -19.37 -3.61 -24.32
N ASP A 764 -20.36 -4.47 -24.50
CA ASP A 764 -20.19 -5.92 -24.44
C ASP A 764 -19.51 -6.52 -25.68
N SER A 765 -19.22 -5.70 -26.71
CA SER A 765 -18.53 -6.14 -27.94
C SER A 765 -17.00 -6.20 -27.82
N LEU A 766 -16.43 -5.80 -26.67
CA LEU A 766 -14.99 -5.73 -26.46
C LEU A 766 -14.36 -7.11 -26.22
N ASP A 767 -13.12 -7.30 -26.67
CA ASP A 767 -12.31 -8.47 -26.32
C ASP A 767 -11.84 -8.41 -24.85
N ILE A 768 -11.55 -9.57 -24.25
CA ILE A 768 -10.91 -9.66 -22.93
C ILE A 768 -9.53 -9.01 -22.95
N GLY A 769 -9.20 -8.27 -21.89
CA GLY A 769 -7.93 -7.57 -21.72
C GLY A 769 -8.10 -6.06 -21.70
N THR A 770 -7.05 -5.33 -22.06
CA THR A 770 -7.07 -3.86 -22.09
C THR A 770 -6.46 -3.32 -23.37
N GLU A 771 -7.14 -2.36 -23.99
CA GLU A 771 -6.65 -1.52 -25.08
C GLU A 771 -6.61 -0.07 -24.61
N ILE A 772 -5.45 0.56 -24.68
CA ILE A 772 -5.26 1.99 -24.37
C ILE A 772 -4.81 2.69 -25.64
N THR A 773 -5.53 3.72 -26.07
CA THR A 773 -5.16 4.59 -27.19
C THR A 773 -4.87 5.99 -26.68
N LEU A 774 -3.62 6.42 -26.84
CA LEU A 774 -3.16 7.76 -26.51
C LEU A 774 -3.19 8.65 -27.75
N TYR A 775 -3.85 9.81 -27.67
CA TYR A 775 -3.83 10.81 -28.73
C TYR A 775 -2.74 11.85 -28.46
N ILE A 776 -1.62 11.74 -29.17
CA ILE A 776 -0.44 12.57 -28.95
C ILE A 776 -0.78 14.05 -29.20
N ASP A 777 -0.43 14.92 -28.25
CA ASP A 777 -0.68 16.36 -28.35
C ASP A 777 0.09 16.96 -29.53
N LYS A 778 -0.59 17.76 -30.36
CA LYS A 778 0.02 18.44 -31.53
C LYS A 778 1.19 19.36 -31.13
N LYS A 779 1.17 19.91 -29.91
CA LYS A 779 2.27 20.73 -29.40
C LYS A 779 3.53 19.91 -29.14
N ILE A 780 3.39 18.64 -28.74
CA ILE A 780 4.48 17.74 -28.35
C ILE A 780 4.87 16.82 -29.51
N SER A 781 4.01 16.65 -30.52
CA SER A 781 4.21 15.73 -31.65
C SER A 781 5.44 16.02 -32.52
N HIS A 782 6.06 17.19 -32.36
CA HIS A 782 7.32 17.58 -33.00
C HIS A 782 8.55 17.10 -32.21
N ASP A 783 8.44 16.97 -30.88
CA ASP A 783 9.52 16.56 -29.98
C ASP A 783 9.67 15.03 -29.92
N ILE A 784 8.57 14.30 -30.12
CA ILE A 784 8.53 12.84 -30.07
C ILE A 784 8.30 12.27 -31.47
N GLN A 785 9.30 11.53 -31.94
CA GLN A 785 9.24 10.77 -33.18
C GLN A 785 8.85 9.33 -32.88
N LEU A 786 8.02 8.74 -33.73
CA LEU A 786 7.55 7.36 -33.55
C LEU A 786 8.71 6.36 -33.58
N GLU A 787 9.73 6.65 -34.39
CA GLU A 787 10.95 5.87 -34.52
C GLU A 787 11.74 5.82 -33.20
N LYS A 788 11.79 6.93 -32.44
CA LYS A 788 12.46 6.98 -31.14
C LYS A 788 11.73 6.14 -30.09
N ILE A 789 10.40 6.09 -30.15
CA ILE A 789 9.61 5.21 -29.27
C ILE A 789 9.96 3.75 -29.55
N ILE A 790 10.02 3.35 -30.83
CA ILE A 790 10.41 1.99 -31.22
C ILE A 790 11.83 1.67 -30.75
N GLU A 791 12.78 2.56 -31.02
CA GLU A 791 14.18 2.38 -30.62
C GLU A 791 14.31 2.23 -29.10
N TYR A 792 13.59 3.06 -28.34
CA TYR A 792 13.53 2.96 -26.88
C TYR A 792 12.99 1.60 -26.45
N ILE A 793 11.85 1.15 -26.96
CA ILE A 793 11.27 -0.17 -26.63
C ILE A 793 12.27 -1.29 -26.93
N CYS A 794 12.89 -1.31 -28.12
CA CYS A 794 13.87 -2.34 -28.49
C CYS A 794 15.15 -2.31 -27.62
N ASN A 795 15.53 -1.14 -27.10
CA ASN A 795 16.70 -0.99 -26.25
C ASN A 795 16.41 -1.31 -24.78
N THR A 796 15.17 -1.16 -24.34
CA THR A 796 14.76 -1.37 -22.96
C THR A 796 14.23 -2.79 -22.72
N MET A 797 13.44 -3.34 -23.64
CA MET A 797 12.84 -4.67 -23.53
C MET A 797 13.78 -5.73 -24.12
N LYS A 798 14.57 -6.37 -23.25
CA LYS A 798 15.67 -7.24 -23.69
C LYS A 798 15.45 -8.73 -23.41
N ASP A 799 14.86 -9.09 -22.28
CA ASP A 799 14.64 -10.50 -21.88
C ASP A 799 13.27 -10.73 -21.23
N ILE A 800 12.26 -10.00 -21.71
CA ILE A 800 10.87 -10.06 -21.22
C ILE A 800 10.20 -11.39 -21.55
N SER A 801 9.22 -11.80 -20.75
CA SER A 801 8.58 -13.12 -20.85
C SER A 801 7.59 -13.28 -22.02
N TYR A 802 7.18 -12.18 -22.66
CA TYR A 802 6.13 -12.17 -23.68
C TYR A 802 6.62 -11.52 -24.98
N ASN A 803 5.98 -11.89 -26.09
CA ASN A 803 6.25 -11.28 -27.39
C ASN A 803 5.67 -9.86 -27.45
N ILE A 804 6.37 -8.93 -28.10
CA ILE A 804 5.83 -7.61 -28.44
C ILE A 804 5.78 -7.48 -29.96
N PHE A 805 4.58 -7.29 -30.49
CA PHE A 805 4.37 -6.99 -31.90
C PHE A 805 4.11 -5.50 -32.09
N ILE A 806 5.02 -4.82 -32.79
CA ILE A 806 4.94 -3.39 -33.06
C ILE A 806 4.59 -3.17 -34.53
N LYS A 807 3.44 -2.53 -34.77
CA LYS A 807 2.98 -2.11 -36.10
C LYS A 807 3.07 -0.59 -36.22
N ASN A 808 3.93 -0.11 -37.10
CA ASN A 808 3.97 1.30 -37.50
C ASN A 808 3.21 1.47 -38.82
N GLU A 809 1.97 1.96 -38.73
CA GLU A 809 1.07 2.12 -39.88
C GLU A 809 1.50 3.26 -40.80
N ILE A 810 2.19 4.28 -40.26
CA ILE A 810 2.70 5.42 -41.03
C ILE A 810 3.89 4.99 -41.89
N ALA A 811 4.87 4.33 -41.28
CA ALA A 811 6.07 3.84 -41.97
C ALA A 811 5.88 2.49 -42.67
N LYS A 812 4.69 1.86 -42.53
CA LYS A 812 4.37 0.50 -43.01
C LYS A 812 5.43 -0.53 -42.60
N LYS A 813 5.83 -0.48 -41.33
CA LYS A 813 6.88 -1.35 -40.76
C LYS A 813 6.29 -2.18 -39.63
N GLU A 814 6.63 -3.46 -39.60
CA GLU A 814 6.26 -4.40 -38.54
C GLU A 814 7.52 -4.95 -37.88
N ILE A 815 7.53 -5.03 -36.56
CA ILE A 815 8.67 -5.49 -35.76
C ILE A 815 8.13 -6.46 -34.71
N LEU A 816 8.71 -7.65 -34.64
CA LEU A 816 8.46 -8.62 -33.57
C LEU A 816 9.67 -8.63 -32.63
N ILE A 817 9.44 -8.34 -31.36
CA ILE A 817 10.39 -8.59 -30.28
C ILE A 817 9.97 -9.90 -29.65
N GLU A 818 10.76 -10.95 -29.83
CA GLU A 818 10.47 -12.27 -29.28
C GLU A 818 10.70 -12.30 -27.76
N SER A 819 9.91 -13.11 -27.07
CA SER A 819 10.15 -13.40 -25.66
C SER A 819 11.57 -13.94 -25.44
N LYS A 820 12.19 -13.54 -24.33
CA LYS A 820 13.55 -13.96 -23.93
C LYS A 820 14.63 -13.75 -25.01
N THR A 821 14.56 -12.62 -25.73
CA THR A 821 15.44 -12.31 -26.88
C THR A 821 16.93 -12.47 -26.55
N ILE A 822 17.43 -11.96 -25.41
CA ILE A 822 18.85 -12.11 -25.02
C ILE A 822 19.24 -13.59 -24.94
N ARG A 823 18.47 -14.40 -24.22
CA ARG A 823 18.79 -15.82 -24.06
C ARG A 823 18.66 -16.65 -25.33
N ASN A 824 17.76 -16.26 -26.24
CA ASN A 824 17.59 -16.93 -27.53
C ASN A 824 18.71 -16.62 -28.53
N THR A 825 19.32 -15.43 -28.43
CA THR A 825 20.34 -14.94 -29.39
C THR A 825 21.77 -15.33 -29.02
N ILE A 826 22.08 -15.54 -27.73
CA ILE A 826 23.43 -15.92 -27.28
C ILE A 826 23.71 -17.41 -27.57
N SER A 827 24.96 -17.72 -27.95
CA SER A 827 25.40 -19.10 -28.17
C SER A 827 25.41 -19.89 -26.85
N SER A 828 24.78 -21.07 -26.82
CA SER A 828 24.72 -21.93 -25.62
C SER A 828 25.98 -22.77 -25.38
N LYS A 829 26.96 -22.75 -26.30
CA LYS A 829 28.15 -23.61 -26.22
C LYS A 829 29.10 -23.21 -25.08
N ASP A 830 29.24 -21.91 -24.83
CA ASP A 830 30.19 -21.31 -23.89
C ASP A 830 29.48 -20.41 -22.85
N LEU A 831 28.29 -20.84 -22.42
CA LEU A 831 27.41 -20.13 -21.51
C LEU A 831 27.23 -20.91 -20.20
N LEU A 832 27.21 -20.21 -19.07
CA LEU A 832 26.70 -20.73 -17.79
C LEU A 832 25.42 -19.96 -17.43
N PHE A 833 24.53 -20.60 -16.67
CA PHE A 833 23.26 -19.99 -16.28
C PHE A 833 22.86 -20.46 -14.88
N VAL A 834 22.69 -19.49 -13.98
CA VAL A 834 22.22 -19.73 -12.61
C VAL A 834 20.79 -19.21 -12.49
N PRO A 835 19.76 -20.08 -12.43
CA PRO A 835 18.37 -19.64 -12.42
C PRO A 835 17.97 -19.00 -11.09
N PHE A 836 17.15 -17.95 -11.19
CA PHE A 836 16.51 -17.30 -10.04
C PHE A 836 15.01 -17.55 -10.07
N LEU A 837 14.43 -17.85 -8.92
CA LEU A 837 12.98 -18.03 -8.74
C LEU A 837 12.38 -16.82 -8.01
N ASP A 838 11.13 -16.48 -8.30
CA ASP A 838 10.40 -15.41 -7.59
C ASP A 838 10.34 -15.62 -6.06
N SER A 839 10.42 -16.89 -5.61
CA SER A 839 10.48 -17.29 -4.20
C SER A 839 11.74 -16.87 -3.44
N GLY A 840 12.72 -16.26 -4.11
CA GLY A 840 13.97 -15.84 -3.48
C GLY A 840 15.06 -16.91 -3.45
N LYS A 841 14.87 -18.00 -4.21
CA LYS A 841 15.77 -19.16 -4.24
C LYS A 841 16.57 -19.22 -5.54
N ILE A 842 17.74 -19.83 -5.43
CA ILE A 842 18.58 -20.23 -6.56
C ILE A 842 18.33 -21.70 -6.83
N VAL A 843 18.18 -22.06 -8.10
CA VAL A 843 18.09 -23.46 -8.52
C VAL A 843 19.50 -24.03 -8.60
N GLU A 844 19.79 -25.00 -7.75
CA GLU A 844 21.08 -25.68 -7.68
C GLU A 844 21.10 -26.93 -8.58
N GLN A 845 22.30 -27.39 -8.95
CA GLN A 845 22.51 -28.61 -9.73
C GLN A 845 21.96 -28.57 -11.17
N VAL A 846 21.95 -27.38 -11.79
CA VAL A 846 21.52 -27.21 -13.18
C VAL A 846 22.57 -27.78 -14.13
N SER A 847 22.24 -28.81 -14.90
CA SER A 847 23.20 -29.44 -15.81
C SER A 847 23.50 -28.55 -17.02
N ILE A 848 24.78 -28.32 -17.30
CA ILE A 848 25.20 -27.58 -18.50
C ILE A 848 24.80 -28.36 -19.74
N GLU A 849 25.04 -29.67 -19.75
CA GLU A 849 24.79 -30.53 -20.90
C GLU A 849 23.30 -30.72 -21.19
N LYS A 850 22.50 -31.03 -20.16
CA LYS A 850 21.09 -31.40 -20.32
C LYS A 850 20.12 -30.21 -20.35
N THR A 851 20.52 -29.05 -19.86
CA THR A 851 19.59 -27.91 -19.66
C THR A 851 20.08 -26.66 -20.40
N ILE A 852 21.36 -26.30 -20.27
CA ILE A 852 21.89 -25.06 -20.86
C ILE A 852 22.17 -25.24 -22.36
N ARG A 853 22.86 -26.32 -22.74
CA ARG A 853 23.22 -26.60 -24.13
C ARG A 853 22.03 -26.96 -25.01
N THR A 854 21.06 -27.69 -24.45
CA THR A 854 19.76 -28.00 -25.10
C THR A 854 18.86 -26.77 -25.21
N ARG A 855 19.18 -25.67 -24.52
CA ARG A 855 18.38 -24.44 -24.39
C ARG A 855 17.06 -24.60 -23.63
N ASP A 856 16.86 -25.71 -22.92
CA ASP A 856 15.65 -25.94 -22.12
C ASP A 856 15.48 -24.87 -21.03
N PHE A 857 16.60 -24.35 -20.50
CA PHE A 857 16.60 -23.27 -19.48
C PHE A 857 15.86 -22.00 -19.89
N VAL A 858 15.73 -21.72 -21.19
CA VAL A 858 15.03 -20.51 -21.69
C VAL A 858 13.53 -20.61 -21.45
N LYS A 859 12.98 -21.82 -21.54
CA LYS A 859 11.55 -22.09 -21.29
C LYS A 859 11.28 -22.41 -19.82
N GLU A 860 12.21 -23.11 -19.16
CA GLU A 860 12.03 -23.58 -17.79
C GLU A 860 12.14 -22.46 -16.75
N TYR A 861 13.01 -21.48 -16.96
CA TYR A 861 13.31 -20.48 -15.94
C TYR A 861 13.04 -19.06 -16.44
N PRO A 862 12.27 -18.23 -15.72
CA PRO A 862 11.96 -16.88 -16.16
C PRO A 862 13.11 -15.89 -15.95
N TYR A 863 13.99 -16.12 -14.95
CA TYR A 863 15.03 -15.18 -14.50
C TYR A 863 16.33 -15.93 -14.13
N GLY A 864 17.44 -15.20 -14.02
CA GLY A 864 18.73 -15.79 -13.65
C GLY A 864 19.94 -14.93 -13.99
N LEU A 865 21.11 -15.40 -13.57
CA LEU A 865 22.41 -14.88 -13.96
C LEU A 865 22.95 -15.65 -15.16
N LEU A 866 23.15 -14.96 -16.27
CA LEU A 866 23.86 -15.50 -17.44
C LEU A 866 25.34 -15.14 -17.33
N ILE A 867 26.20 -16.12 -17.61
CA ILE A 867 27.66 -15.93 -17.62
C ILE A 867 28.21 -16.34 -18.98
N ASP A 868 28.60 -15.36 -19.78
CA ASP A 868 29.28 -15.58 -21.06
C ASP A 868 30.77 -15.81 -20.83
N VAL A 869 31.20 -17.07 -20.88
CA VAL A 869 32.59 -17.45 -20.60
C VAL A 869 33.53 -17.02 -21.72
N THR A 870 33.01 -16.51 -22.85
CA THR A 870 33.83 -16.00 -23.96
C THR A 870 34.24 -14.54 -23.77
N GLY A 871 33.60 -13.80 -22.86
CA GLY A 871 33.88 -12.37 -22.63
C GLY A 871 33.68 -11.46 -23.85
N ASN A 872 33.02 -11.96 -24.91
CA ASN A 872 32.85 -11.24 -26.18
C ASN A 872 31.69 -10.24 -26.14
N ASN A 873 30.77 -10.36 -25.18
CA ASN A 873 29.68 -9.42 -25.00
C ASN A 873 30.18 -8.17 -24.26
N TYR A 874 30.58 -7.13 -25.01
CA TYR A 874 31.05 -5.83 -24.50
C TYR A 874 30.02 -5.00 -23.69
N SER A 875 28.89 -5.58 -23.29
CA SER A 875 27.85 -4.86 -22.55
C SER A 875 27.12 -5.80 -21.58
N GLY A 876 27.71 -6.00 -20.40
CA GLY A 876 26.98 -6.47 -19.24
C GLY A 876 25.71 -5.64 -19.05
N ALA A 877 24.64 -6.29 -18.63
CA ALA A 877 23.35 -5.65 -18.46
C ALA A 877 22.70 -6.12 -17.17
N ILE A 878 22.09 -5.17 -16.47
CA ILE A 878 21.22 -5.42 -15.33
C ILE A 878 19.78 -5.25 -15.80
N LEU A 879 19.02 -6.33 -15.70
CA LEU A 879 17.63 -6.38 -16.08
C LEU A 879 16.76 -6.61 -14.84
N ASN A 880 15.67 -5.87 -14.76
CA ASN A 880 14.58 -6.12 -13.85
C ASN A 880 13.42 -6.77 -14.62
N SER A 881 13.20 -8.07 -14.43
CA SER A 881 12.18 -8.85 -15.13
C SER A 881 12.27 -8.74 -16.67
N GLY A 882 13.49 -8.69 -17.19
CA GLY A 882 13.78 -8.54 -18.62
C GLY A 882 13.86 -7.11 -19.14
N ILE A 883 13.66 -6.11 -18.28
CA ILE A 883 13.71 -4.68 -18.58
C ILE A 883 15.06 -4.10 -18.16
N LYS A 884 15.78 -3.49 -19.09
CA LYS A 884 17.13 -2.95 -18.83
C LYS A 884 17.09 -1.71 -17.93
N LEU A 885 17.97 -1.68 -16.92
CA LEU A 885 18.29 -0.50 -16.10
C LEU A 885 19.48 0.24 -16.73
N TYR A 886 19.41 1.57 -16.85
CA TYR A 886 20.45 2.35 -17.54
C TYR A 886 21.49 3.00 -16.60
N ASP A 887 21.16 3.22 -15.33
CA ASP A 887 22.02 3.92 -14.36
C ASP A 887 22.60 2.96 -13.29
N THR A 888 22.78 1.69 -13.63
CA THR A 888 23.41 0.69 -12.74
C THR A 888 24.22 -0.32 -13.54
N ASP A 889 25.49 -0.48 -13.19
CA ASP A 889 26.41 -1.42 -13.83
C ASP A 889 26.50 -2.75 -13.06
N VAL A 890 27.11 -3.75 -13.69
CA VAL A 890 27.34 -5.08 -13.08
C VAL A 890 28.20 -4.98 -11.82
N GLU A 891 29.21 -4.13 -11.84
CA GLU A 891 30.07 -3.84 -10.69
C GLU A 891 29.25 -3.42 -9.47
N ASP A 892 28.35 -2.43 -9.62
CA ASP A 892 27.48 -1.95 -8.53
C ASP A 892 26.66 -3.07 -7.88
N VAL A 893 26.15 -4.00 -8.69
CA VAL A 893 25.38 -5.15 -8.18
C VAL A 893 26.28 -6.10 -7.38
N TRP A 894 27.50 -6.37 -7.84
CA TRP A 894 28.46 -7.19 -7.07
C TRP A 894 28.86 -6.51 -5.76
N HIS A 895 28.98 -5.17 -5.72
CA HIS A 895 29.17 -4.41 -4.48
C HIS A 895 28.03 -4.63 -3.51
N MET A 896 26.80 -4.40 -3.96
CA MET A 896 25.61 -4.56 -3.12
C MET A 896 25.42 -6.00 -2.64
N LEU A 897 25.77 -7.00 -3.46
CA LEU A 897 25.66 -8.41 -3.10
C LEU A 897 26.69 -8.84 -2.07
N PHE A 898 27.97 -8.51 -2.26
CA PHE A 898 29.06 -9.15 -1.51
C PHE A 898 29.85 -8.22 -0.59
N ASP A 899 29.53 -6.92 -0.55
CA ASP A 899 30.20 -5.91 0.27
C ASP A 899 31.71 -5.85 -0.01
N ILE A 900 32.04 -5.75 -1.31
CA ILE A 900 33.41 -5.75 -1.85
C ILE A 900 33.81 -4.33 -2.28
N ASP A 901 35.10 -4.04 -2.50
CA ASP A 901 35.57 -2.72 -2.99
C ASP A 901 35.63 -2.67 -4.53
N GLY A 902 35.02 -1.65 -5.15
CA GLY A 902 34.71 -1.64 -6.60
C GLY A 902 35.81 -1.31 -7.54
N GLN A 903 36.77 -0.51 -7.09
CA GLN A 903 37.89 -0.12 -7.91
C GLN A 903 38.76 -1.33 -8.38
N ARG A 904 38.51 -2.55 -7.86
CA ARG A 904 39.26 -3.78 -8.14
C ARG A 904 38.56 -4.78 -9.09
N LEU A 905 37.37 -4.49 -9.66
CA LEU A 905 36.53 -5.51 -10.34
C LEU A 905 36.02 -5.12 -11.76
N ARG A 906 36.65 -4.18 -12.46
CA ARG A 906 36.21 -3.72 -13.81
C ARG A 906 36.12 -4.80 -14.90
N ILE A 907 36.81 -5.94 -14.73
CA ILE A 907 36.82 -7.06 -15.70
C ILE A 907 35.44 -7.77 -15.78
N PHE A 908 34.58 -7.60 -14.77
CA PHE A 908 33.31 -8.32 -14.64
C PHE A 908 32.25 -7.91 -15.66
N ASN A 909 32.28 -6.66 -16.15
CA ASN A 909 31.23 -6.12 -17.03
C ASN A 909 31.08 -6.90 -18.35
N ASN A 910 32.05 -7.71 -18.75
CA ASN A 910 32.00 -8.47 -20.01
C ASN A 910 31.50 -9.91 -19.84
N PHE A 911 31.35 -10.40 -18.60
CA PHE A 911 31.01 -11.80 -18.32
C PHE A 911 29.55 -11.98 -17.89
N PHE A 912 28.97 -11.01 -17.20
CA PHE A 912 27.71 -11.22 -16.48
C PHE A 912 26.56 -10.40 -17.06
N ILE A 913 25.40 -11.05 -17.18
CA ILE A 913 24.11 -10.41 -17.41
C ILE A 913 23.16 -10.88 -16.32
N PHE A 914 22.72 -9.97 -15.47
CA PHE A 914 21.74 -10.27 -14.44
C PHE A 914 20.34 -10.00 -14.98
N ASN A 915 19.46 -10.99 -14.91
CA ASN A 915 18.02 -10.78 -15.03
C ASN A 915 17.37 -11.16 -13.70
N PHE A 916 17.05 -10.15 -12.89
CA PHE A 916 16.46 -10.32 -11.58
C PHE A 916 14.93 -10.38 -11.67
N PRO A 917 14.26 -11.18 -10.81
CA PRO A 917 12.84 -11.00 -10.51
C PRO A 917 12.55 -9.59 -9.97
N SER A 918 11.32 -9.10 -10.16
CA SER A 918 10.88 -7.76 -9.75
C SER A 918 11.04 -7.49 -8.24
N ASN A 919 10.89 -8.52 -7.42
CA ASN A 919 10.96 -8.46 -5.96
C ASN A 919 12.38 -8.57 -5.40
N TYR A 920 13.42 -8.70 -6.24
CA TYR A 920 14.80 -8.80 -5.76
C TYR A 920 15.44 -7.42 -5.56
N LEU A 921 14.95 -6.41 -6.28
CA LEU A 921 15.55 -5.08 -6.38
C LEU A 921 14.62 -4.02 -5.78
N ASN A 922 15.16 -3.17 -4.91
CA ASN A 922 14.54 -1.90 -4.59
C ASN A 922 15.06 -0.86 -5.58
N ILE A 923 14.27 -0.60 -6.62
CA ILE A 923 14.58 0.43 -7.62
C ILE A 923 14.00 1.77 -7.21
N ASP A 924 14.61 2.85 -7.68
CA ASP A 924 14.09 4.20 -7.50
C ASP A 924 12.77 4.42 -8.28
N VAL A 925 12.10 5.55 -8.02
CA VAL A 925 10.79 5.85 -8.64
C VAL A 925 10.89 5.97 -10.16
N SER A 926 12.05 6.43 -10.67
CA SER A 926 12.31 6.50 -12.12
C SER A 926 12.49 5.13 -12.77
N ARG A 927 12.82 4.10 -11.98
CA ARG A 927 13.13 2.73 -12.38
C ARG A 927 14.36 2.63 -13.28
N GLU A 928 15.32 3.52 -13.08
CA GLU A 928 16.57 3.57 -13.84
C GLU A 928 17.77 3.11 -13.01
N LYS A 929 17.66 3.17 -11.67
CA LYS A 929 18.75 2.86 -10.74
C LYS A 929 18.32 1.90 -9.63
N ILE A 930 19.21 0.96 -9.28
CA ILE A 930 19.05 0.15 -8.06
C ILE A 930 19.42 1.00 -6.84
N ALA A 931 18.46 1.24 -5.95
CA ALA A 931 18.69 1.93 -4.69
C ALA A 931 19.26 0.99 -3.61
N SER A 932 18.76 -0.25 -3.57
CA SER A 932 19.29 -1.32 -2.71
C SER A 932 18.82 -2.69 -3.19
N LEU A 933 19.46 -3.74 -2.70
CA LEU A 933 18.96 -5.11 -2.84
C LEU A 933 18.02 -5.46 -1.68
N THR A 934 17.04 -6.32 -1.94
CA THR A 934 16.14 -6.80 -0.90
C THR A 934 16.82 -7.82 0.02
N GLU A 935 16.25 -8.05 1.21
CA GLU A 935 16.74 -9.05 2.17
C GLU A 935 16.87 -10.45 1.55
N VAL A 936 16.04 -10.77 0.57
CA VAL A 936 16.08 -12.04 -0.17
C VAL A 936 17.48 -12.29 -0.76
N VAL A 937 18.08 -11.26 -1.34
CA VAL A 937 19.33 -11.34 -2.09
C VAL A 937 20.55 -11.09 -1.20
N THR A 938 20.39 -10.30 -0.13
CA THR A 938 21.49 -9.98 0.81
C THR A 938 21.70 -11.03 1.89
N ARG A 939 20.83 -12.05 2.00
CA ARG A 939 21.03 -13.22 2.89
C ARG A 939 22.25 -14.04 2.47
N SER A 940 23.02 -14.47 3.47
CA SER A 940 24.22 -15.31 3.30
C SER A 940 23.91 -16.60 2.51
N ASP A 941 22.74 -17.21 2.72
CA ASP A 941 22.32 -18.41 1.99
C ASP A 941 22.21 -18.18 0.47
N PHE A 942 21.67 -17.03 0.04
CA PHE A 942 21.59 -16.68 -1.38
C PHE A 942 23.00 -16.50 -1.97
N LYS A 943 23.87 -15.76 -1.28
CA LYS A 943 25.26 -15.51 -1.70
C LYS A 943 26.07 -16.79 -1.83
N ILE A 944 25.97 -17.67 -0.83
CA ILE A 944 26.68 -18.95 -0.79
C ILE A 944 26.16 -19.87 -1.89
N LYS A 945 24.84 -20.01 -2.06
CA LYS A 945 24.25 -20.83 -3.13
C LYS A 945 24.59 -20.33 -4.52
N LEU A 946 24.57 -19.01 -4.74
CA LEU A 946 24.98 -18.39 -6.00
C LEU A 946 26.41 -18.79 -6.33
N MET A 947 27.34 -18.58 -5.40
CA MET A 947 28.75 -18.85 -5.63
C MET A 947 29.07 -20.35 -5.72
N ASN A 948 28.35 -21.19 -4.96
CA ASN A 948 28.45 -22.64 -5.06
C ASN A 948 28.03 -23.14 -6.45
N GLU A 949 26.89 -22.68 -6.95
CA GLU A 949 26.38 -23.10 -8.25
C GLU A 949 27.26 -22.59 -9.39
N ILE A 950 27.76 -21.35 -9.32
CA ILE A 950 28.76 -20.83 -10.28
C ILE A 950 30.03 -21.69 -10.26
N SER A 951 30.59 -21.98 -9.07
CA SER A 951 31.81 -22.79 -8.92
C SER A 951 31.62 -24.22 -9.46
N ARG A 952 30.47 -24.82 -9.18
CA ARG A 952 30.10 -26.16 -9.67
C ARG A 952 29.98 -26.19 -11.20
N GLN A 953 29.26 -25.23 -11.78
CA GLN A 953 29.11 -25.12 -13.24
C GLN A 953 30.46 -24.83 -13.91
N ILE A 954 31.34 -24.03 -13.31
CA ILE A 954 32.71 -23.85 -13.81
C ILE A 954 33.45 -25.20 -13.85
N ASN A 955 33.39 -25.99 -12.79
CA ASN A 955 34.03 -27.32 -12.76
C ASN A 955 33.46 -28.26 -13.84
N GLU A 956 32.14 -28.28 -14.02
CA GLU A 956 31.47 -29.05 -15.08
C GLU A 956 31.94 -28.58 -16.48
N TYR A 957 32.00 -27.26 -16.69
CA TYR A 957 32.47 -26.65 -17.94
C TYR A 957 33.93 -27.03 -18.27
N ILE A 958 34.80 -27.06 -17.26
CA ILE A 958 36.20 -27.48 -17.40
C ILE A 958 36.30 -28.93 -17.89
N ASN A 959 35.45 -29.82 -17.38
CA ASN A 959 35.42 -31.21 -17.83
C ASN A 959 34.98 -31.32 -19.30
N LEU A 960 34.02 -30.48 -19.74
CA LEU A 960 33.60 -30.40 -21.14
C LEU A 960 34.72 -29.87 -22.05
N CYS A 961 35.56 -28.94 -21.56
CA CYS A 961 36.76 -28.52 -22.28
C CYS A 961 37.73 -29.69 -22.52
N LYS A 962 37.94 -30.56 -21.53
CA LYS A 962 38.87 -31.71 -21.62
C LYS A 962 38.47 -32.71 -22.72
N ILE A 963 37.19 -32.81 -23.06
CA ILE A 963 36.67 -33.66 -24.12
C ILE A 963 36.39 -32.91 -25.45
N ASN A 964 36.90 -31.67 -25.59
CA ASN A 964 36.82 -30.81 -26.79
C ASN A 964 35.40 -30.40 -27.21
N GLU A 965 34.45 -30.33 -26.27
CA GLU A 965 33.07 -29.95 -26.59
C GLU A 965 32.81 -28.44 -26.50
N THR A 966 33.75 -27.62 -26.02
CA THR A 966 33.67 -26.16 -25.91
C THR A 966 34.79 -25.51 -26.74
N ASP A 967 34.63 -24.25 -27.15
CA ASP A 967 35.60 -23.53 -28.01
C ASP A 967 36.39 -22.45 -27.25
N ASN A 968 36.38 -22.50 -25.91
CA ASN A 968 36.84 -21.39 -25.05
C ASN A 968 38.33 -21.02 -25.21
N VAL A 969 38.60 -19.74 -24.98
CA VAL A 969 39.94 -19.21 -24.71
C VAL A 969 40.27 -19.41 -23.23
N ALA A 970 41.18 -20.32 -22.89
CA ALA A 970 41.59 -20.63 -21.52
C ALA A 970 41.90 -19.39 -20.63
N ILE A 971 42.28 -18.26 -21.23
CA ILE A 971 42.48 -16.96 -20.60
C ILE A 971 41.18 -16.39 -20.00
N ASN A 972 40.06 -16.42 -20.73
CA ASN A 972 38.78 -15.88 -20.25
C ASN A 972 38.23 -16.69 -19.07
N LEU A 973 38.30 -18.02 -19.17
CA LEU A 973 37.93 -18.90 -18.08
C LEU A 973 38.83 -18.70 -16.84
N HIS A 974 40.14 -18.49 -17.06
CA HIS A 974 41.06 -18.14 -15.97
C HIS A 974 40.69 -16.79 -15.32
N SER A 975 40.45 -15.76 -16.12
CA SER A 975 40.04 -14.43 -15.64
C SER A 975 38.75 -14.49 -14.82
N LEU A 976 37.75 -15.25 -15.27
CA LEU A 976 36.51 -15.49 -14.54
C LEU A 976 36.77 -16.17 -13.18
N ILE A 977 37.59 -17.22 -13.14
CA ILE A 977 37.93 -17.93 -11.89
C ILE A 977 38.64 -16.99 -10.91
N MET A 978 39.65 -16.24 -11.37
CA MET A 978 40.40 -15.34 -10.50
C MET A 978 39.54 -14.18 -9.97
N ALA A 979 38.62 -13.68 -10.80
CA ALA A 979 37.60 -12.72 -10.42
C ALA A 979 36.71 -13.23 -9.27
N LEU A 980 36.19 -14.46 -9.37
CA LEU A 980 35.39 -15.07 -8.31
C LEU A 980 36.18 -15.34 -7.02
N VAL A 981 37.46 -15.74 -7.14
CA VAL A 981 38.37 -15.89 -5.99
C VAL A 981 38.53 -14.57 -5.23
N GLN A 982 38.58 -13.44 -5.93
CA GLN A 982 38.71 -12.13 -5.32
C GLN A 982 37.47 -11.74 -4.51
N ILE A 983 36.27 -12.16 -4.95
CA ILE A 983 35.02 -12.01 -4.18
C ILE A 983 35.08 -12.87 -2.92
N CYS A 984 35.46 -14.15 -3.05
CA CYS A 984 35.60 -15.06 -1.91
C CYS A 984 36.67 -14.61 -0.89
N LYS A 985 37.64 -13.78 -1.30
CA LYS A 985 38.66 -13.23 -0.41
C LYS A 985 38.13 -12.08 0.46
N GLN A 986 37.28 -11.23 -0.11
CA GLN A 986 36.75 -10.04 0.56
C GLN A 986 35.50 -10.35 1.41
N ASN A 987 34.82 -11.47 1.14
CA ASN A 987 33.63 -11.89 1.86
C ASN A 987 33.89 -13.15 2.71
N SER A 988 33.88 -12.99 4.04
CA SER A 988 34.19 -14.06 5.00
C SER A 988 33.26 -15.28 4.91
N GLU A 989 32.00 -15.09 4.49
CA GLU A 989 31.01 -16.17 4.32
C GLU A 989 31.39 -17.13 3.18
N LEU A 990 32.14 -16.63 2.20
CA LEU A 990 32.57 -17.37 1.00
C LEU A 990 33.99 -17.93 1.10
N ALA A 991 34.67 -17.74 2.24
CA ALA A 991 36.08 -18.15 2.40
C ALA A 991 36.30 -19.65 2.13
N HIS A 992 35.31 -20.50 2.45
CA HIS A 992 35.34 -21.93 2.20
C HIS A 992 35.40 -22.30 0.69
N LEU A 993 34.86 -21.46 -0.20
CA LEU A 993 34.89 -21.68 -1.65
C LEU A 993 36.20 -21.27 -2.31
N ARG A 994 36.98 -20.41 -1.65
CA ARG A 994 38.26 -19.91 -2.14
C ARG A 994 39.21 -21.06 -2.50
N GLY A 995 39.34 -22.06 -1.64
CA GLY A 995 40.21 -23.21 -1.86
C GLY A 995 39.79 -24.03 -3.10
N SER A 996 38.48 -24.24 -3.25
CA SER A 996 37.89 -24.96 -4.39
C SER A 996 38.15 -24.22 -5.71
N LEU A 997 37.80 -22.93 -5.81
CA LEU A 997 38.04 -22.12 -7.01
C LEU A 997 39.53 -21.99 -7.33
N MET A 998 40.37 -21.81 -6.30
CA MET A 998 41.82 -21.77 -6.47
C MET A 998 42.37 -23.08 -7.05
N SER A 999 41.80 -24.23 -6.71
CA SER A 999 42.24 -25.52 -7.28
C SER A 999 41.92 -25.66 -8.77
N MET A 1000 40.97 -24.87 -9.30
CA MET A 1000 40.55 -24.90 -10.70
C MET A 1000 41.40 -23.99 -11.61
N ARG A 1001 42.26 -23.13 -11.05
CA ARG A 1001 43.04 -22.16 -11.82
C ARG A 1001 44.11 -22.82 -12.69
N TYR A 1002 44.52 -22.15 -13.76
CA TYR A 1002 45.75 -22.50 -14.47
C TYR A 1002 46.98 -22.03 -13.68
N VAL A 1003 48.01 -22.88 -13.64
CA VAL A 1003 49.31 -22.61 -13.02
C VAL A 1003 50.40 -22.79 -14.08
N LEU A 1004 51.29 -21.82 -14.18
CA LEU A 1004 52.51 -21.93 -14.98
C LEU A 1004 53.60 -22.59 -14.12
N TYR A 1005 53.95 -23.82 -14.47
CA TYR A 1005 55.10 -24.54 -13.96
C TYR A 1005 56.31 -24.29 -14.85
N ILE A 1006 57.44 -23.95 -14.23
CA ILE A 1006 58.72 -23.78 -14.92
C ILE A 1006 59.62 -24.92 -14.46
N ARG A 1007 59.95 -25.84 -15.36
CA ARG A 1007 60.85 -26.97 -15.06
C ARG A 1007 62.17 -26.75 -15.77
N PHE A 1008 63.25 -26.78 -15.00
CA PHE A 1008 64.60 -26.73 -15.51
C PHE A 1008 65.14 -28.15 -15.66
N ASN A 1009 65.50 -28.57 -16.88
CA ASN A 1009 66.16 -29.86 -17.16
C ASN A 1009 67.56 -29.63 -17.73
N GLU A 1010 68.47 -30.60 -17.67
CA GLU A 1010 69.89 -30.47 -18.07
C GLU A 1010 70.18 -29.79 -19.43
N SER A 1011 69.24 -29.80 -20.38
CA SER A 1011 69.39 -29.16 -21.69
C SER A 1011 68.15 -28.42 -22.21
N ARG A 1012 67.14 -28.11 -21.37
CA ARG A 1012 65.95 -27.31 -21.77
C ARG A 1012 65.17 -26.73 -20.57
N ILE A 1013 64.50 -25.60 -20.77
CA ILE A 1013 63.50 -25.04 -19.84
C ILE A 1013 62.13 -25.42 -20.39
N ASP A 1014 61.36 -26.19 -19.63
CA ASP A 1014 59.97 -26.51 -19.99
C ASP A 1014 59.05 -25.51 -19.28
N LEU A 1015 58.28 -24.75 -20.06
CA LEU A 1015 57.16 -23.96 -19.57
C LEU A 1015 55.90 -24.79 -19.74
N ILE A 1016 55.25 -25.10 -18.63
CA ILE A 1016 54.15 -26.07 -18.55
C ILE A 1016 52.97 -25.34 -17.90
N VAL A 1017 51.91 -25.05 -18.64
CA VAL A 1017 50.67 -24.54 -18.03
C VAL A 1017 49.74 -25.72 -17.77
N SER A 1018 49.39 -25.92 -16.50
CA SER A 1018 48.51 -27.00 -16.06
C SER A 1018 47.68 -26.54 -14.89
N ARG A 1019 46.53 -27.19 -14.67
CA ARG A 1019 45.77 -27.01 -13.43
C ARG A 1019 46.40 -27.84 -12.31
N PRO A 1020 46.28 -27.42 -11.04
CA PRO A 1020 46.71 -28.22 -9.90
C PRO A 1020 46.11 -29.63 -9.93
N GLY A 1021 46.95 -30.67 -9.86
CA GLY A 1021 46.52 -32.08 -9.81
C GLY A 1021 46.38 -32.77 -11.17
N ASP A 1022 46.31 -32.03 -12.28
CA ASP A 1022 46.38 -32.62 -13.62
C ASP A 1022 47.81 -33.14 -13.90
N LYS A 1023 47.94 -34.24 -14.66
CA LYS A 1023 49.28 -34.73 -15.04
C LYS A 1023 49.93 -33.68 -15.95
N PRO A 1024 51.18 -33.27 -15.68
CA PRO A 1024 51.90 -32.29 -16.52
C PRO A 1024 52.16 -32.77 -17.96
N ALA A 1025 51.71 -33.98 -18.32
CA ALA A 1025 51.79 -34.55 -19.66
C ALA A 1025 50.73 -33.98 -20.63
N ASP A 1026 49.64 -33.40 -20.13
CA ASP A 1026 48.59 -32.76 -20.96
C ASP A 1026 48.92 -31.29 -21.31
N ALA A 1027 50.14 -30.84 -21.01
CA ALA A 1027 50.60 -29.47 -21.18
C ALA A 1027 51.46 -29.28 -22.44
N VAL A 1028 51.35 -28.10 -23.04
CA VAL A 1028 52.15 -27.72 -24.21
C VAL A 1028 53.58 -27.39 -23.75
N ALA A 1029 54.50 -28.34 -23.94
CA ALA A 1029 55.91 -28.16 -23.59
C ALA A 1029 56.61 -27.24 -24.61
N TYR A 1030 57.08 -26.07 -24.16
CA TYR A 1030 57.94 -25.22 -24.97
C TYR A 1030 59.41 -25.62 -24.81
N THR A 1031 60.07 -26.04 -25.91
CA THR A 1031 61.49 -26.43 -25.91
C THR A 1031 62.33 -25.44 -26.69
N GLN A 1032 63.34 -24.84 -26.04
CA GLN A 1032 64.30 -23.96 -26.71
C GLN A 1032 65.68 -24.62 -26.84
N ASN A 1033 66.26 -24.56 -28.05
CA ASN A 1033 67.55 -25.17 -28.44
C ASN A 1033 68.81 -24.49 -27.85
N ASN A 1034 68.71 -23.67 -26.80
CA ASN A 1034 69.84 -22.90 -26.26
C ASN A 1034 69.84 -22.80 -24.73
N TYR A 1035 69.69 -23.95 -24.07
CA TYR A 1035 69.49 -24.05 -22.62
C TYR A 1035 70.54 -23.37 -21.76
N SER A 1036 71.84 -23.56 -22.01
CA SER A 1036 72.88 -22.96 -21.16
C SER A 1036 72.81 -21.42 -21.13
N LYS A 1037 72.53 -20.78 -22.29
CA LYS A 1037 72.38 -19.32 -22.36
C LYS A 1037 71.07 -18.82 -21.76
N CYS A 1038 69.98 -19.59 -21.91
CA CYS A 1038 68.66 -19.20 -21.40
C CYS A 1038 68.52 -19.48 -19.90
N TYR A 1039 69.13 -20.55 -19.38
CA TYR A 1039 69.12 -20.92 -17.96
C TYR A 1039 69.80 -19.84 -17.12
N ASP A 1040 71.01 -19.44 -17.49
CA ASP A 1040 71.74 -18.40 -16.77
C ASP A 1040 71.05 -17.03 -16.93
N ALA A 1041 70.54 -16.69 -18.12
CA ALA A 1041 69.79 -15.45 -18.32
C ALA A 1041 68.47 -15.37 -17.52
N PHE A 1042 67.69 -16.46 -17.49
CA PHE A 1042 66.40 -16.52 -16.79
C PHE A 1042 66.59 -16.62 -15.27
N ARG A 1043 67.59 -17.38 -14.82
CA ARG A 1043 67.98 -17.47 -13.41
C ARG A 1043 68.56 -16.15 -12.91
N ASN A 1044 69.41 -15.49 -13.69
CA ASN A 1044 69.91 -14.15 -13.39
C ASN A 1044 68.81 -13.11 -13.44
N PHE A 1045 67.83 -13.21 -14.33
CA PHE A 1045 66.63 -12.36 -14.32
C PHE A 1045 65.83 -12.51 -13.02
N ILE A 1046 65.62 -13.73 -12.52
CA ILE A 1046 64.97 -13.96 -11.21
C ILE A 1046 65.81 -13.38 -10.06
N LEU A 1047 67.14 -13.59 -10.06
CA LEU A 1047 68.07 -13.10 -9.03
C LEU A 1047 68.33 -11.57 -9.09
N LEU A 1048 68.25 -10.95 -10.27
CA LEU A 1048 68.39 -9.50 -10.44
C LEU A 1048 67.15 -8.74 -9.96
N ASN A 1049 65.99 -9.41 -9.90
CA ASN A 1049 64.75 -8.84 -9.38
C ASN A 1049 64.62 -8.91 -7.84
N SER A 1050 65.60 -9.53 -7.15
CA SER A 1050 65.68 -9.57 -5.69
C SER A 1050 66.61 -8.53 -5.06
N ASN A 1051 67.32 -7.72 -5.86
CA ASN A 1051 68.17 -6.63 -5.37
C ASN A 1051 67.63 -5.29 -5.87
N GLU A 1052 67.44 -4.32 -4.96
CA GLU A 1052 66.63 -3.10 -5.16
C GLU A 1052 67.34 -1.88 -5.78
N ASP A 1053 68.64 -1.93 -6.07
CA ASP A 1053 69.37 -0.73 -6.49
C ASP A 1053 70.01 -0.90 -7.88
N ASP A 1054 69.45 -0.24 -8.90
CA ASP A 1054 70.17 0.58 -9.90
C ASP A 1054 69.37 0.81 -11.21
N LYS A 1055 69.39 2.06 -11.68
CA LYS A 1055 68.67 2.53 -12.89
C LYS A 1055 69.40 2.27 -14.23
N GLU A 1056 70.65 1.81 -14.21
CA GLU A 1056 71.43 1.50 -15.44
C GLU A 1056 71.03 0.18 -16.13
N ILE A 1057 70.14 -0.62 -15.53
CA ILE A 1057 69.86 -1.99 -15.96
C ILE A 1057 68.82 -2.07 -17.10
N LEU A 1058 68.18 -0.94 -17.49
CA LEU A 1058 67.04 -0.95 -18.43
C LEU A 1058 67.42 -1.34 -19.88
N SER A 1059 68.56 -0.91 -20.41
CA SER A 1059 69.00 -1.29 -21.77
C SER A 1059 69.55 -2.72 -21.84
N LEU A 1060 70.16 -3.21 -20.76
CA LEU A 1060 70.63 -4.59 -20.61
C LEU A 1060 69.44 -5.57 -20.49
N LYS A 1061 68.36 -5.19 -19.79
CA LYS A 1061 67.16 -6.05 -19.58
C LYS A 1061 66.44 -6.41 -20.89
N GLU A 1062 66.32 -5.49 -21.83
CA GLU A 1062 65.69 -5.76 -23.14
C GLU A 1062 66.51 -6.74 -24.00
N GLU A 1063 67.84 -6.65 -23.95
CA GLU A 1063 68.74 -7.52 -24.71
C GLU A 1063 68.75 -8.98 -24.18
N TYR A 1064 68.63 -9.15 -22.86
CA TYR A 1064 68.46 -10.48 -22.23
C TYR A 1064 67.10 -11.08 -22.56
N LEU A 1065 66.04 -10.28 -22.55
CA LEU A 1065 64.69 -10.74 -22.86
C LEU A 1065 64.55 -11.17 -24.33
N HIS A 1066 65.19 -10.44 -25.24
CA HIS A 1066 65.32 -10.80 -26.67
C HIS A 1066 66.01 -12.15 -26.88
N LYS A 1067 67.06 -12.47 -26.09
CA LYS A 1067 67.76 -13.76 -26.18
C LYS A 1067 66.91 -14.93 -25.70
N VAL A 1068 65.93 -14.68 -24.82
CA VAL A 1068 65.04 -15.70 -24.25
C VAL A 1068 63.73 -15.83 -25.05
N LEU A 1069 63.06 -14.75 -25.47
CA LEU A 1069 61.86 -14.82 -26.34
C LEU A 1069 61.84 -13.69 -27.39
N PRO A 1070 62.18 -13.99 -28.66
CA PRO A 1070 62.22 -13.00 -29.74
C PRO A 1070 60.88 -12.28 -30.01
N ASP A 1071 59.75 -12.97 -29.84
CA ASP A 1071 58.41 -12.44 -30.17
C ASP A 1071 57.94 -11.34 -29.19
N VAL A 1072 58.46 -11.32 -27.95
CA VAL A 1072 58.12 -10.31 -26.93
C VAL A 1072 58.78 -8.97 -27.26
N HIS A 1073 59.91 -8.99 -27.95
CA HIS A 1073 60.64 -7.80 -28.34
C HIS A 1073 59.87 -6.96 -29.37
N GLU A 1074 59.14 -7.58 -30.31
CA GLU A 1074 58.27 -6.88 -31.28
C GLU A 1074 57.16 -6.05 -30.59
N LEU A 1075 56.61 -6.59 -29.49
CA LEU A 1075 55.59 -5.95 -28.65
C LEU A 1075 56.14 -4.74 -27.88
N VAL A 1076 57.33 -4.90 -27.27
CA VAL A 1076 58.01 -3.82 -26.54
C VAL A 1076 58.49 -2.71 -27.48
N ARG A 1077 59.04 -3.08 -28.65
CA ARG A 1077 59.60 -2.14 -29.63
C ARG A 1077 58.54 -1.29 -30.34
N ARG A 1078 57.27 -1.73 -30.39
CA ARG A 1078 56.16 -0.97 -31.00
C ARG A 1078 55.71 0.27 -30.20
N ARG A 1079 56.42 0.64 -29.12
CA ARG A 1079 56.24 1.91 -28.36
C ARG A 1079 54.76 2.26 -28.14
N VAL A 1080 54.06 1.46 -27.34
CA VAL A 1080 52.77 1.88 -26.77
C VAL A 1080 53.08 3.04 -25.79
N VAL A 1081 52.65 4.25 -26.15
CA VAL A 1081 53.19 5.57 -25.74
C VAL A 1081 52.78 6.00 -24.31
N TYR A 1082 53.69 6.69 -23.60
CA TYR A 1082 53.48 7.44 -22.35
C TYR A 1082 52.68 8.74 -22.55
N ILE A 1083 51.76 9.07 -21.64
CA ILE A 1083 51.34 10.46 -21.39
C ILE A 1083 51.15 10.68 -19.88
N GLY A 1084 51.79 11.74 -19.35
CA GLY A 1084 51.85 12.12 -17.94
C GLY A 1084 50.65 12.91 -17.40
N ASP A 1085 50.84 13.29 -16.14
CA ASP A 1085 49.89 13.87 -15.19
C ASP A 1085 49.22 15.19 -15.63
N ASP A 1086 47.90 15.29 -15.42
CA ASP A 1086 47.23 16.47 -14.85
C ASP A 1086 45.73 16.22 -14.59
N PHE A 1087 45.25 16.84 -13.51
CA PHE A 1087 43.95 16.72 -12.85
C PHE A 1087 42.90 17.74 -13.36
N ASP A 1088 41.64 17.47 -12.98
CA ASP A 1088 40.50 18.38 -12.74
C ASP A 1088 39.36 18.60 -13.78
N GLU A 1089 38.16 18.20 -13.31
CA GLU A 1089 36.87 18.94 -13.25
C GLU A 1089 35.81 18.96 -14.41
N TYR A 1090 34.55 18.67 -14.00
CA TYR A 1090 33.19 18.89 -14.57
C TYR A 1090 32.53 17.95 -15.64
N TYR A 1091 31.46 17.27 -15.17
CA TYR A 1091 30.10 16.96 -15.72
C TYR A 1091 29.83 16.18 -17.05
N TYR A 1092 28.71 15.43 -16.98
CA TYR A 1092 28.13 14.37 -17.85
C TYR A 1092 28.04 14.59 -19.38
N HIS A 1093 28.42 13.57 -20.16
CA HIS A 1093 27.57 12.80 -21.12
C HIS A 1093 28.43 11.93 -22.05
N TYR A 1094 28.02 10.66 -22.22
CA TYR A 1094 28.48 9.65 -23.21
C TYR A 1094 29.70 9.99 -24.07
N LYS A 1095 30.86 9.43 -23.70
CA LYS A 1095 31.81 8.77 -24.60
C LYS A 1095 32.90 8.12 -23.76
N TYR A 1096 33.12 6.83 -24.00
CA TYR A 1096 34.30 6.06 -23.58
C TYR A 1096 35.52 6.98 -23.39
N SER A 1097 35.85 7.30 -22.15
CA SER A 1097 37.01 8.12 -21.86
C SER A 1097 38.24 7.25 -22.14
N SER A 1098 39.06 7.77 -23.04
CA SER A 1098 40.19 7.16 -23.73
C SER A 1098 41.38 6.80 -22.83
N ARG A 1099 41.20 6.67 -21.52
CA ARG A 1099 42.26 6.32 -20.55
C ARG A 1099 42.30 4.84 -20.14
N GLU A 1100 41.33 4.02 -20.52
CA GLU A 1100 41.35 2.56 -20.26
C GLU A 1100 41.63 1.69 -21.49
N LYS A 1101 41.65 2.28 -22.69
CA LYS A 1101 41.88 1.53 -23.94
C LYS A 1101 43.20 0.78 -23.94
N PHE A 1102 44.25 1.27 -23.28
CA PHE A 1102 45.57 0.66 -23.38
C PHE A 1102 45.73 -0.70 -22.68
N HIS A 1103 45.02 -0.96 -21.57
CA HIS A 1103 45.05 -2.28 -20.91
C HIS A 1103 44.20 -3.30 -21.65
N PHE A 1104 43.04 -2.87 -22.16
CA PHE A 1104 42.17 -3.73 -22.97
C PHE A 1104 42.74 -3.99 -24.37
N GLU A 1105 43.38 -3.02 -25.02
CA GLU A 1105 44.02 -3.20 -26.34
C GLU A 1105 45.15 -4.24 -26.28
N MET A 1106 45.91 -4.33 -25.18
CA MET A 1106 46.92 -5.38 -25.03
C MET A 1106 46.29 -6.76 -24.92
N MET A 1107 45.25 -6.94 -24.08
CA MET A 1107 44.54 -8.21 -23.95
C MET A 1107 43.76 -8.57 -25.23
N GLU A 1108 43.21 -7.59 -25.93
CA GLU A 1108 42.49 -7.74 -27.19
C GLU A 1108 43.45 -8.02 -28.36
N TYR A 1109 44.64 -7.42 -28.36
CA TYR A 1109 45.74 -7.73 -29.28
C TYR A 1109 46.28 -9.14 -29.02
N LEU A 1110 46.52 -9.52 -27.77
CA LEU A 1110 46.90 -10.88 -27.38
C LEU A 1110 45.81 -11.88 -27.79
N HIS A 1111 44.52 -11.57 -27.58
CA HIS A 1111 43.41 -12.40 -28.06
C HIS A 1111 43.32 -12.48 -29.59
N LYS A 1112 43.59 -11.39 -30.33
CA LYS A 1112 43.59 -11.38 -31.80
C LYS A 1112 44.79 -12.13 -32.41
N VAL A 1113 45.96 -12.03 -31.80
CA VAL A 1113 47.22 -12.62 -32.29
C VAL A 1113 47.36 -14.09 -31.88
N LEU A 1114 46.90 -14.45 -30.68
CA LEU A 1114 47.13 -15.78 -30.08
C LEU A 1114 45.94 -16.75 -30.26
N LYS A 1115 45.09 -16.53 -31.28
CA LYS A 1115 43.81 -17.20 -31.59
C LYS A 1115 43.75 -18.75 -31.64
N SER A 1116 44.79 -19.50 -31.28
CA SER A 1116 44.79 -20.97 -31.34
C SER A 1116 44.66 -21.66 -29.98
N LYS A 1117 43.84 -22.72 -29.95
CA LYS A 1117 43.56 -23.64 -28.82
C LYS A 1117 44.81 -23.92 -27.97
N ASP A 1118 44.75 -23.56 -26.68
CA ASP A 1118 45.65 -23.90 -25.56
C ASP A 1118 47.18 -23.67 -25.68
N HIS A 1119 47.76 -23.41 -26.86
CA HIS A 1119 49.21 -23.44 -27.04
C HIS A 1119 49.92 -22.12 -26.72
N ASN A 1120 49.18 -21.03 -26.52
CA ASN A 1120 49.74 -19.68 -26.34
C ASN A 1120 49.48 -19.05 -24.96
N ILE A 1121 48.84 -19.77 -24.03
CA ILE A 1121 48.63 -19.30 -22.66
C ILE A 1121 49.97 -19.02 -21.95
N VAL A 1122 51.00 -19.82 -22.27
CA VAL A 1122 52.37 -19.64 -21.81
C VAL A 1122 52.87 -18.23 -22.16
N TYR A 1123 52.68 -17.77 -23.40
CA TYR A 1123 53.13 -16.45 -23.86
C TYR A 1123 52.39 -15.30 -23.16
N ALA A 1124 51.08 -15.41 -22.94
CA ALA A 1124 50.30 -14.38 -22.25
C ALA A 1124 50.74 -14.25 -20.77
N PHE A 1125 50.88 -15.36 -20.05
CA PHE A 1125 51.38 -15.37 -18.67
C PHE A 1125 52.82 -14.84 -18.59
N LEU A 1126 53.66 -15.18 -19.56
CA LEU A 1126 55.04 -14.72 -19.59
C LEU A 1126 55.15 -13.21 -19.90
N VAL A 1127 54.41 -12.71 -20.90
CA VAL A 1127 54.35 -11.28 -21.25
C VAL A 1127 53.80 -10.46 -20.07
N LEU A 1128 52.75 -10.92 -19.38
CA LEU A 1128 52.22 -10.29 -18.17
C LEU A 1128 53.29 -10.25 -17.07
N SER A 1129 53.97 -11.37 -16.79
CA SER A 1129 55.01 -11.42 -15.76
C SER A 1129 56.21 -10.50 -16.07
N VAL A 1130 56.60 -10.37 -17.34
CA VAL A 1130 57.67 -9.45 -17.78
C VAL A 1130 57.24 -7.99 -17.75
N PHE A 1131 56.03 -7.67 -18.19
CA PHE A 1131 55.48 -6.31 -18.21
C PHE A 1131 55.37 -5.73 -16.80
N LEU A 1132 54.95 -6.54 -15.84
CA LEU A 1132 54.87 -6.19 -14.41
C LEU A 1132 56.25 -5.91 -13.80
N ILE A 1133 57.28 -6.65 -14.24
CA ILE A 1133 58.67 -6.48 -13.78
C ILE A 1133 59.30 -5.19 -14.33
N ASN A 1134 58.98 -4.78 -15.56
CA ASN A 1134 59.51 -3.54 -16.16
C ASN A 1134 58.96 -2.24 -15.52
N ARG A 1135 57.79 -2.27 -14.87
CA ARG A 1135 57.19 -1.10 -14.22
C ARG A 1135 57.59 -0.90 -12.75
N LYS A 1136 58.32 -1.84 -12.15
CA LYS A 1136 58.79 -1.77 -10.76
C LYS A 1136 59.76 -0.59 -10.51
N GLY A 1137 60.33 0.00 -11.57
CA GLY A 1137 61.23 1.15 -11.50
C GLY A 1137 60.57 2.53 -11.53
N GLU A 1138 59.25 2.61 -11.74
CA GLU A 1138 58.51 3.88 -11.71
C GLU A 1138 57.77 4.01 -10.40
N LYS A 1139 58.14 5.03 -9.62
CA LYS A 1139 57.74 5.18 -8.22
C LYS A 1139 56.24 5.39 -7.97
N ASN A 1140 55.35 5.35 -8.95
CA ASN A 1140 53.91 5.57 -8.74
C ASN A 1140 53.02 4.70 -9.64
N ASN A 1141 52.94 3.39 -9.38
CA ASN A 1141 51.72 2.64 -9.69
C ASN A 1141 51.56 1.35 -8.86
N PRO A 1142 50.98 1.42 -7.64
CA PRO A 1142 50.81 0.27 -6.72
C PRO A 1142 49.71 -0.72 -7.15
N ILE A 1143 48.78 -0.30 -7.99
CA ILE A 1143 47.47 -0.96 -8.16
C ILE A 1143 47.56 -2.31 -8.89
N ILE A 1144 48.54 -2.49 -9.76
CA ILE A 1144 48.68 -3.73 -10.55
C ILE A 1144 49.51 -4.79 -9.81
N THR A 1145 50.47 -4.36 -9.00
CA THR A 1145 51.39 -5.23 -8.25
C THR A 1145 50.73 -5.84 -7.00
N GLU A 1146 49.82 -5.09 -6.34
CA GLU A 1146 49.12 -5.56 -5.13
C GLU A 1146 48.08 -6.65 -5.39
N ASN A 1147 47.38 -6.62 -6.53
CA ASN A 1147 46.33 -7.61 -6.83
C ASN A 1147 46.87 -9.01 -7.08
N ILE A 1148 48.11 -9.16 -7.53
CA ILE A 1148 48.69 -10.49 -7.86
C ILE A 1148 49.44 -11.09 -6.66
N LEU A 1149 50.09 -10.28 -5.82
CA LEU A 1149 50.75 -10.76 -4.60
C LEU A 1149 49.75 -11.13 -3.49
N ALA A 1150 48.62 -10.43 -3.40
CA ALA A 1150 47.58 -10.69 -2.42
C ALA A 1150 46.88 -12.05 -2.64
N MET A 1151 47.00 -12.66 -3.83
CA MET A 1151 46.40 -13.97 -4.12
C MET A 1151 47.21 -15.15 -3.53
N LEU A 1152 48.45 -14.93 -3.09
CA LEU A 1152 49.42 -16.01 -2.85
C LEU A 1152 49.77 -16.31 -1.37
N LEU A 1153 49.35 -15.52 -0.38
CA LEU A 1153 49.77 -15.73 1.02
C LEU A 1153 48.62 -15.49 2.02
N GLU A 1154 48.26 -16.48 2.85
CA GLU A 1154 47.83 -16.38 4.29
C GLU A 1154 47.25 -17.70 4.88
N GLU A 1155 47.85 -18.22 5.98
CA GLU A 1155 47.44 -19.34 6.89
C GLU A 1155 47.70 -18.94 8.38
N ASN A 1156 46.94 -19.46 9.40
CA ASN A 1156 47.38 -19.90 10.77
C ASN A 1156 46.25 -20.38 11.76
N THR A 1157 46.56 -21.28 12.76
CA THR A 1157 45.65 -22.02 13.74
C THR A 1157 46.30 -22.31 15.17
N VAL A 1158 45.53 -22.62 16.28
CA VAL A 1158 45.73 -23.60 17.47
C VAL A 1158 45.37 -23.18 18.99
N PHE A 1159 45.05 -24.15 19.93
CA PHE A 1159 44.37 -24.31 21.32
C PHE A 1159 45.20 -24.59 22.65
N GLU A 1160 44.60 -24.69 23.90
CA GLU A 1160 44.99 -25.62 25.06
C GLU A 1160 44.03 -25.85 26.32
N VAL A 1161 44.15 -26.99 27.08
CA VAL A 1161 43.44 -27.45 28.34
C VAL A 1161 44.37 -28.29 29.28
N GLU A 1162 44.25 -28.21 30.62
CA GLU A 1162 44.90 -29.12 31.62
C GLU A 1162 43.95 -29.63 32.76
N ASN A 1163 44.04 -30.92 33.14
CA ASN A 1163 43.54 -31.58 34.38
C ASN A 1163 42.02 -31.69 34.71
N GLY A 1164 41.16 -31.84 33.71
CA GLY A 1164 40.11 -32.88 33.81
C GLY A 1164 38.88 -32.69 34.71
N LYS A 1165 38.45 -31.47 35.10
CA LYS A 1165 37.04 -30.99 35.24
C LYS A 1165 36.90 -29.76 36.17
N CYS A 1166 36.08 -28.78 35.78
CA CYS A 1166 35.23 -27.99 36.68
C CYS A 1166 33.92 -27.57 35.96
N ALA A 1167 32.82 -27.38 36.69
CA ALA A 1167 31.49 -27.05 36.17
C ALA A 1167 30.69 -26.16 37.16
N VAL A 1168 29.82 -25.26 36.66
CA VAL A 1168 28.87 -24.43 37.48
C VAL A 1168 27.51 -24.15 36.75
N SER A 1169 26.41 -23.87 37.48
CA SER A 1169 24.98 -23.73 37.06
C SER A 1169 24.38 -22.28 37.15
N ILE A 1170 23.48 -21.87 36.22
CA ILE A 1170 22.91 -20.48 36.05
C ILE A 1170 21.40 -20.44 35.61
N GLY A 1171 20.59 -19.42 36.00
CA GLY A 1171 19.15 -19.22 35.65
C GLY A 1171 18.79 -18.13 34.59
N TYR A 1172 17.54 -18.09 34.05
CA TYR A 1172 17.14 -17.40 32.79
C TYR A 1172 17.32 -15.86 32.73
N ASP A 1173 16.92 -15.12 33.76
CA ASP A 1173 17.13 -13.66 33.79
C ASP A 1173 18.59 -13.29 34.10
N ASP A 1174 19.35 -14.19 34.75
CA ASP A 1174 20.79 -14.04 34.95
C ASP A 1174 21.57 -14.34 33.65
N ILE A 1175 21.09 -15.26 32.80
CA ILE A 1175 21.62 -15.52 31.44
C ILE A 1175 21.45 -14.29 30.54
N LYS A 1176 20.30 -13.61 30.58
CA LYS A 1176 20.12 -12.35 29.84
C LYS A 1176 21.01 -11.22 30.36
N LYS A 1177 21.27 -11.14 31.67
CA LYS A 1177 22.22 -10.17 32.25
C LYS A 1177 23.68 -10.50 31.90
N VAL A 1178 24.05 -11.77 31.78
CA VAL A 1178 25.37 -12.23 31.31
C VAL A 1178 25.53 -11.92 29.81
N ILE A 1179 24.54 -12.22 28.95
CA ILE A 1179 24.56 -11.88 27.51
C ILE A 1179 24.66 -10.36 27.29
N LYS A 1180 24.12 -9.55 28.20
CA LYS A 1180 24.22 -8.09 28.15
C LYS A 1180 25.57 -7.55 28.68
N ARG A 1181 26.31 -8.32 29.48
CA ARG A 1181 27.69 -8.01 29.92
C ARG A 1181 28.76 -8.54 28.95
N LEU A 1182 28.42 -9.56 28.15
CA LEU A 1182 29.27 -10.17 27.13
C LEU A 1182 29.20 -9.45 25.77
N LYS A 1183 28.11 -8.73 25.48
CA LYS A 1183 28.05 -7.72 24.41
C LYS A 1183 28.65 -6.42 24.94
#